data_AF-A0A353P134-F1
#
_entry.id   AF-A0A353P134-F1
#
_cell.length_a   1.000
_cell.length_b   1.000
_cell.length_c   1.000
_cell.angle_alpha   90.00
_cell.angle_beta   90.00
_cell.angle_gamma   90.00
#
_symmetry.space_group_name_H-M   'P 1'
#
loop_
_entity.id
_entity.type
_entity.pdbx_description
1 polymer ?
#
loop_
_entity_poly.entity_id
_entity_poly.type
_entity_poly.pdbx_seq_one_letter_code
_entity_poly.pdbx_strand_id
1 'polypeptide(L)'
;MNKKKLSIVLVLVCVIIAGITSATSITISNPGFESGSSSTDATSWDRTSGIYYESALGDYSEGSVISGRAASLKSTGGSYVQQTLSGVYADSYDIYQIDFGIGYRCDSATEGDIKGIRISLWDLTDNVEVAGETIMMGDPGVDSSQTPNVDVVVDRRVYLKLWGEYLPHHPVALRLANNHNAANPENATAVIDNIEVHTYRRMAHWDFDSNLEDETGGHDASALPNKSVNYSSGGIEDDCLYLRPSSGYYGCSAVNSGAFNYDNFTLSGWVYMSSWGMNLGTQSLVSYRDTGSNASGFTFYCDNNDKWLFHTGSSAGYDSLTGPSIVSGQWNHFTLTFEKTGTYSASEAIGAKRMYINGQMVASKSNVRYKYAVPEGPFLIGAGKPETYPTCDYFFNGYLDDVRYHNWRMSNAAVADLYGRSLDDAYADTCDNIRLMTYNIHYGKGTDGVLSLSRIADVIEDSGADIIGLQEVDYDHERSNHVDQAAWLANNLDMYYAYGLADATGTVQGNAILSKYPILSVNNWQLPLYGSEDPRRAVMVATILVEGKVIHFGNTHLTQNREPYYVEVRNFQVKEILKRLNEFTEAPIFLAGDFNSRRSYPPMDRLKHMFRDSYDLAASKVNDQDYWDHIMVCHKFTESGGDVSLNKTIINSLTQVASDHYPQFADVEP
;
A
#
# COMPACT_ATOMS: atom_id res chain seq x y z
N MET A 1 -52.01 -25.96 -25.37
CA MET A 1 -51.38 -24.70 -25.82
C MET A 1 -52.30 -23.54 -25.41
N ASN A 2 -51.82 -22.38 -24.96
CA ASN A 2 -50.47 -22.04 -24.53
C ASN A 2 -50.47 -20.97 -23.41
N LYS A 3 -49.60 -21.19 -22.41
CA LYS A 3 -48.98 -20.22 -21.49
C LYS A 3 -49.75 -18.91 -21.18
N LYS A 4 -50.42 -18.84 -20.02
CA LYS A 4 -50.54 -17.57 -19.29
C LYS A 4 -49.12 -17.12 -18.87
N LYS A 5 -48.81 -15.83 -19.00
CA LYS A 5 -47.58 -15.26 -18.42
C LYS A 5 -47.71 -15.24 -16.89
N LEU A 6 -46.71 -15.76 -16.18
CA LEU A 6 -46.56 -15.58 -14.74
C LEU A 6 -45.60 -14.40 -14.53
N SER A 7 -46.11 -13.26 -14.07
CA SER A 7 -45.26 -12.13 -13.70
C SER A 7 -44.70 -12.38 -12.30
N ILE A 8 -43.44 -12.83 -12.22
CA ILE A 8 -42.72 -12.91 -10.95
C ILE A 8 -42.25 -11.51 -10.59
N VAL A 9 -42.92 -10.88 -9.62
CA VAL A 9 -42.41 -9.66 -8.97
C VAL A 9 -41.41 -10.12 -7.91
N LEU A 10 -40.13 -9.92 -8.18
CA LEU A 10 -39.06 -10.33 -7.26
C LEU A 10 -38.87 -9.24 -6.19
N VAL A 11 -39.69 -9.28 -5.14
CA VAL A 11 -39.51 -8.39 -3.98
C VAL A 11 -38.29 -8.87 -3.20
N LEU A 12 -37.15 -8.22 -3.39
CA LEU A 12 -35.91 -8.53 -2.69
C LEU A 12 -35.97 -7.95 -1.26
N VAL A 13 -36.63 -8.67 -0.36
CA VAL A 13 -36.60 -8.34 1.07
C VAL A 13 -35.23 -8.75 1.62
N CYS A 14 -34.31 -7.79 1.74
CA CYS A 14 -33.04 -7.97 2.43
C CYS A 14 -33.29 -8.15 3.94
N VAL A 15 -33.49 -9.40 4.35
CA VAL A 15 -33.44 -9.78 5.77
C VAL A 15 -31.99 -9.70 6.20
N ILE A 16 -31.63 -8.64 6.92
CA ILE A 16 -30.33 -8.52 7.58
C ILE A 16 -30.29 -9.57 8.71
N ILE A 17 -29.66 -10.70 8.42
CA ILE A 17 -29.32 -11.70 9.44
C ILE A 17 -28.02 -11.22 10.08
N ALA A 18 -28.11 -10.79 11.34
CA ALA A 18 -26.96 -10.31 12.10
C ALA A 18 -25.91 -11.42 12.30
N GLY A 19 -24.82 -11.35 11.53
CA GLY A 19 -23.59 -12.09 11.81
C GLY A 19 -22.69 -11.25 12.71
N ILE A 20 -22.41 -11.75 13.92
CA ILE A 20 -21.69 -10.98 14.94
C ILE A 20 -20.16 -11.04 14.70
N THR A 21 -19.60 -9.86 14.40
CA THR A 21 -18.25 -9.33 14.67
C THR A 21 -17.01 -10.22 14.54
N SER A 22 -16.00 -9.70 13.84
CA SER A 22 -14.60 -10.14 13.96
C SER A 22 -13.55 -9.06 13.64
N ALA A 23 -13.93 -7.92 13.04
CA ALA A 23 -13.36 -6.65 13.46
C ALA A 23 -14.07 -6.19 14.73
N THR A 24 -13.42 -5.37 15.57
CA THR A 24 -14.12 -4.63 16.65
C THR A 24 -14.89 -3.47 16.02
N SER A 25 -16.06 -3.78 15.49
CA SER A 25 -16.94 -2.82 14.82
C SER A 25 -17.62 -1.91 15.85
N ILE A 26 -17.24 -0.63 15.86
CA ILE A 26 -17.95 0.43 16.56
C ILE A 26 -19.16 0.81 15.69
N THR A 27 -20.26 0.10 15.88
CA THR A 27 -21.56 0.46 15.30
C THR A 27 -22.00 1.78 15.92
N ILE A 28 -21.98 2.87 15.16
CA ILE A 28 -22.44 4.16 15.68
C ILE A 28 -23.96 4.15 15.67
N SER A 29 -24.56 4.18 16.87
CA SER A 29 -26.00 4.31 17.02
C SER A 29 -26.46 5.68 16.53
N ASN A 30 -27.07 5.75 15.35
CA ASN A 30 -27.81 6.92 14.92
C ASN A 30 -28.98 7.21 15.91
N PRO A 31 -29.13 8.42 16.50
CA PRO A 31 -28.45 9.69 16.22
C PRO A 31 -27.50 10.16 17.33
N GLY A 32 -26.46 9.39 17.67
CA GLY A 32 -25.46 9.77 18.69
C GLY A 32 -24.51 10.90 18.27
N PHE A 33 -24.62 11.39 17.03
CA PHE A 33 -23.82 12.48 16.48
C PHE A 33 -24.26 13.86 17.01
N GLU A 34 -23.33 14.60 17.62
CA GLU A 34 -23.47 15.99 18.06
C GLU A 34 -23.07 16.96 16.93
N SER A 35 -23.54 18.22 16.91
CA SER A 35 -23.26 19.18 15.82
C SER A 35 -22.62 20.50 16.27
N GLY A 36 -21.89 21.16 15.37
CA GLY A 36 -21.21 22.44 15.63
C GLY A 36 -20.64 23.14 14.38
N SER A 37 -19.92 24.26 14.61
CA SER A 37 -19.31 25.11 13.57
C SER A 37 -17.79 25.07 13.55
N SER A 38 -17.22 25.31 12.37
CA SER A 38 -15.80 25.09 12.07
C SER A 38 -14.81 26.18 12.55
N SER A 39 -15.15 27.03 13.53
CA SER A 39 -14.39 28.27 13.77
C SER A 39 -14.11 28.71 15.22
N THR A 40 -14.57 27.99 16.26
CA THR A 40 -14.32 28.34 17.68
C THR A 40 -14.34 27.11 18.59
N ASP A 41 -13.74 27.25 19.77
CA ASP A 41 -13.61 26.21 20.81
C ASP A 41 -14.94 25.53 21.17
N ALA A 42 -14.91 24.21 21.33
CA ALA A 42 -16.07 23.39 21.62
C ALA A 42 -16.52 23.47 23.09
N THR A 43 -17.03 24.62 23.53
CA THR A 43 -17.74 24.75 24.81
C THR A 43 -19.16 25.26 24.62
N SER A 44 -20.13 24.48 25.13
CA SER A 44 -21.57 24.78 25.21
C SER A 44 -22.30 25.10 23.89
N TRP A 45 -22.83 24.04 23.25
CA TRP A 45 -24.13 24.01 22.56
C TRP A 45 -24.62 25.32 21.91
N ASP A 46 -24.09 25.68 20.73
CA ASP A 46 -24.76 26.65 19.85
C ASP A 46 -25.04 26.03 18.47
N ARG A 47 -26.21 26.34 17.91
CA ARG A 47 -26.70 25.75 16.67
C ARG A 47 -26.27 26.59 15.48
N THR A 48 -25.49 26.01 14.59
CA THR A 48 -25.00 26.73 13.40
C THR A 48 -25.63 26.24 12.11
N SER A 49 -25.91 27.18 11.22
CA SER A 49 -26.66 26.97 9.98
C SER A 49 -25.95 26.03 9.01
N GLY A 50 -26.56 24.87 8.72
CA GLY A 50 -26.07 23.92 7.72
C GLY A 50 -26.68 22.52 7.72
N ILE A 51 -27.37 22.09 8.79
CA ILE A 51 -27.66 20.67 9.06
C ILE A 51 -29.17 20.37 9.18
N TYR A 52 -29.68 19.32 8.50
CA TYR A 52 -31.12 19.04 8.34
C TYR A 52 -31.44 17.52 8.29
N TYR A 53 -32.61 17.08 8.78
CA TYR A 53 -33.15 15.71 8.63
C TYR A 53 -34.70 15.71 8.74
N GLU A 54 -35.39 14.57 8.57
CA GLU A 54 -36.82 14.49 8.18
C GLU A 54 -37.50 13.21 8.75
N SER A 55 -38.77 13.22 9.21
CA SER A 55 -39.57 11.98 9.37
C SER A 55 -40.97 12.01 8.72
N ALA A 56 -41.03 11.70 7.42
CA ALA A 56 -42.21 11.28 6.63
C ALA A 56 -43.51 12.12 6.74
N LEU A 57 -43.43 13.46 6.67
CA LEU A 57 -44.60 14.35 6.78
C LEU A 57 -44.56 15.62 5.88
N GLY A 58 -43.56 15.76 5.02
CA GLY A 58 -43.27 16.98 4.24
C GLY A 58 -42.15 17.83 4.85
N ASP A 59 -41.78 18.88 4.11
CA ASP A 59 -40.59 19.75 4.25
C ASP A 59 -39.87 19.75 5.60
N TYR A 60 -38.58 19.48 5.52
CA TYR A 60 -37.76 19.00 6.63
C TYR A 60 -37.06 20.09 7.46
N SER A 61 -37.46 20.23 8.72
CA SER A 61 -36.92 21.20 9.68
C SER A 61 -35.49 20.90 10.16
N GLU A 62 -34.81 21.96 10.61
CA GLU A 62 -33.47 21.93 11.18
C GLU A 62 -33.36 20.97 12.37
N GLY A 63 -32.47 19.96 12.26
CA GLY A 63 -32.14 19.07 13.37
C GLY A 63 -33.18 18.00 13.76
N SER A 64 -34.04 17.53 12.84
CA SER A 64 -34.77 16.26 13.05
C SER A 64 -33.81 15.05 13.00
N VAL A 65 -34.32 13.81 13.02
CA VAL A 65 -33.53 12.58 12.77
C VAL A 65 -34.35 11.60 11.94
N ILE A 66 -33.73 10.94 10.95
CA ILE A 66 -34.34 9.79 10.25
C ILE A 66 -33.71 8.50 10.76
N SER A 67 -34.51 7.48 11.04
CA SER A 67 -34.01 6.13 11.36
C SER A 67 -33.19 5.58 10.18
N GLY A 68 -31.86 5.59 10.31
CA GLY A 68 -30.90 5.23 9.27
C GLY A 68 -29.97 6.39 8.84
N ARG A 69 -30.47 7.63 8.84
CA ARG A 69 -29.72 8.84 8.44
C ARG A 69 -28.94 9.47 9.61
N ALA A 70 -27.63 9.40 9.54
CA ALA A 70 -26.70 9.84 10.58
C ALA A 70 -26.23 11.31 10.41
N ALA A 71 -26.32 11.88 9.22
CA ALA A 71 -26.17 13.32 8.97
C ALA A 71 -26.91 13.78 7.71
N SER A 72 -27.22 15.07 7.61
CA SER A 72 -27.21 15.74 6.30
C SER A 72 -26.56 17.13 6.40
N LEU A 73 -25.57 17.41 5.56
CA LEU A 73 -24.71 18.60 5.58
C LEU A 73 -24.91 19.43 4.30
N LYS A 74 -25.24 20.71 4.40
CA LYS A 74 -25.28 21.60 3.23
C LYS A 74 -23.90 21.85 2.63
N SER A 75 -23.86 22.09 1.33
CA SER A 75 -22.72 22.63 0.56
C SER A 75 -22.23 24.01 1.06
N THR A 76 -23.03 24.71 1.88
CA THR A 76 -22.81 26.08 2.36
C THR A 76 -22.85 26.15 3.89
N GLY A 77 -21.88 26.88 4.46
CA GLY A 77 -21.73 27.05 5.91
C GLY A 77 -20.84 25.98 6.54
N GLY A 78 -19.69 26.40 7.10
CA GLY A 78 -18.72 25.53 7.77
C GLY A 78 -19.32 24.88 9.01
N SER A 79 -19.81 23.66 8.85
CA SER A 79 -20.63 22.95 9.82
C SER A 79 -20.27 21.47 9.84
N TYR A 80 -20.37 20.85 11.02
CA TYR A 80 -20.01 19.44 11.23
C TYR A 80 -21.00 18.71 12.11
N VAL A 81 -20.96 17.38 12.02
CA VAL A 81 -21.41 16.47 13.08
C VAL A 81 -20.23 15.62 13.58
N GLN A 82 -20.25 15.18 14.84
CA GLN A 82 -19.22 14.31 15.41
C GLN A 82 -19.76 13.29 16.42
N GLN A 83 -19.08 12.15 16.56
CA GLN A 83 -19.39 11.09 17.52
C GLN A 83 -18.09 10.61 18.18
N THR A 84 -17.96 10.74 19.50
CA THR A 84 -16.88 10.11 20.27
C THR A 84 -16.86 8.59 20.04
N LEU A 85 -15.72 8.05 19.64
CA LEU A 85 -15.54 6.62 19.41
C LEU A 85 -15.11 5.93 20.71
N SER A 86 -15.76 4.81 21.05
CA SER A 86 -15.49 4.08 22.30
C SER A 86 -14.22 3.24 22.18
N GLY A 87 -13.24 3.47 23.06
CA GLY A 87 -11.97 2.74 23.05
C GLY A 87 -11.08 3.08 21.85
N VAL A 88 -11.04 4.37 21.50
CA VAL A 88 -10.28 4.95 20.37
C VAL A 88 -9.64 6.24 20.86
N TYR A 89 -8.32 6.32 20.73
CA TYR A 89 -7.50 7.39 21.31
C TYR A 89 -6.49 7.91 20.31
N ALA A 90 -6.04 9.16 20.46
CA ALA A 90 -5.12 9.80 19.52
C ALA A 90 -3.77 9.09 19.41
N ASP A 91 -3.35 8.39 20.47
CA ASP A 91 -2.12 7.60 20.56
C ASP A 91 -2.24 6.17 19.97
N SER A 92 -3.42 5.75 19.50
CA SER A 92 -3.61 4.40 18.96
C SER A 92 -2.89 4.19 17.61
N TYR A 93 -2.20 3.07 17.43
CA TYR A 93 -1.60 2.68 16.13
C TYR A 93 -2.57 1.83 15.28
N ASP A 94 -3.75 2.38 14.99
CA ASP A 94 -4.89 1.68 14.41
C ASP A 94 -5.28 2.23 13.02
N ILE A 95 -5.81 1.34 12.16
CA ILE A 95 -6.54 1.74 10.94
C ILE A 95 -8.05 1.67 11.21
N TYR A 96 -8.75 2.73 10.84
CA TYR A 96 -10.19 2.92 10.98
C TYR A 96 -10.82 2.94 9.58
N GLN A 97 -11.47 1.85 9.20
CA GLN A 97 -12.33 1.82 8.02
C GLN A 97 -13.70 2.36 8.41
N ILE A 98 -14.15 3.42 7.74
CA ILE A 98 -15.44 4.07 7.98
C ILE A 98 -16.31 3.77 6.77
N ASP A 99 -17.27 2.87 6.94
CA ASP A 99 -18.31 2.55 5.96
C ASP A 99 -19.53 3.43 6.22
N PHE A 100 -20.13 3.99 5.16
CA PHE A 100 -21.33 4.84 5.26
C PHE A 100 -22.07 4.91 3.94
N GLY A 101 -23.41 4.87 3.99
CA GLY A 101 -24.24 5.24 2.86
C GLY A 101 -24.14 6.75 2.61
N ILE A 102 -24.05 7.18 1.36
CA ILE A 102 -24.04 8.60 0.99
C ILE A 102 -25.13 8.91 -0.02
N GLY A 103 -25.72 10.11 0.05
CA GLY A 103 -26.76 10.57 -0.87
C GLY A 103 -26.63 12.06 -1.22
N TYR A 104 -27.32 12.46 -2.29
CA TYR A 104 -27.34 13.82 -2.81
C TYR A 104 -28.77 14.35 -2.85
N ARG A 105 -29.04 15.49 -2.20
CA ARG A 105 -30.34 16.18 -2.25
C ARG A 105 -30.19 17.56 -2.88
N CYS A 106 -30.91 17.78 -3.98
CA CYS A 106 -30.99 19.05 -4.68
C CYS A 106 -31.96 20.00 -3.96
N ASP A 107 -31.46 21.11 -3.40
CA ASP A 107 -32.27 22.11 -2.67
C ASP A 107 -32.60 23.35 -3.53
N SER A 108 -32.04 23.47 -4.74
CA SER A 108 -32.35 24.57 -5.69
C SER A 108 -31.95 24.23 -7.13
N ALA A 109 -32.43 25.01 -8.11
CA ALA A 109 -32.15 24.82 -9.53
C ALA A 109 -30.72 25.19 -10.01
N THR A 110 -29.71 25.12 -9.15
CA THR A 110 -28.28 25.23 -9.53
C THR A 110 -27.56 23.90 -9.27
N GLU A 111 -27.24 23.22 -10.38
CA GLU A 111 -26.58 21.92 -10.50
C GLU A 111 -25.08 22.01 -10.12
N GLY A 112 -24.50 20.97 -9.52
CA GLY A 112 -23.06 20.89 -9.23
C GLY A 112 -22.61 19.89 -8.14
N ASP A 113 -21.33 19.52 -8.18
CA ASP A 113 -20.75 18.49 -7.29
C ASP A 113 -20.52 19.01 -5.86
N ILE A 114 -20.78 18.21 -4.83
CA ILE A 114 -20.43 18.56 -3.45
C ILE A 114 -18.93 18.25 -3.21
N LYS A 115 -18.10 19.30 -3.19
CA LYS A 115 -16.62 19.21 -3.26
C LYS A 115 -15.88 19.23 -1.91
N GLY A 116 -16.62 19.20 -0.80
CA GLY A 116 -16.11 19.67 0.49
C GLY A 116 -16.39 18.80 1.71
N ILE A 117 -16.87 17.56 1.57
CA ILE A 117 -17.17 16.72 2.73
C ILE A 117 -15.88 16.09 3.26
N ARG A 118 -15.45 16.53 4.45
CA ARG A 118 -14.34 15.99 5.23
C ARG A 118 -14.86 14.89 6.16
N ILE A 119 -14.20 13.75 6.16
CA ILE A 119 -14.37 12.66 7.12
C ILE A 119 -13.07 12.58 7.90
N SER A 120 -13.12 12.76 9.22
CA SER A 120 -11.91 12.79 10.03
C SER A 120 -12.03 12.18 11.43
N LEU A 121 -10.90 11.75 11.96
CA LEU A 121 -10.69 11.48 13.37
C LEU A 121 -10.19 12.75 14.03
N TRP A 122 -10.83 13.13 15.15
CA TRP A 122 -10.64 14.39 15.82
C TRP A 122 -10.31 14.20 17.30
N ASP A 123 -9.21 14.78 17.77
CA ASP A 123 -8.86 14.83 19.19
C ASP A 123 -9.83 15.77 19.93
N LEU A 124 -10.57 15.24 20.91
CA LEU A 124 -11.57 16.01 21.66
C LEU A 124 -11.00 16.91 22.76
N THR A 125 -9.71 16.76 23.08
CA THR A 125 -9.01 17.49 24.15
C THR A 125 -8.25 18.67 23.58
N ASP A 126 -7.40 18.43 22.58
CA ASP A 126 -6.63 19.48 21.89
C ASP A 126 -7.40 20.12 20.73
N ASN A 127 -8.58 19.57 20.38
CA ASN A 127 -9.47 20.05 19.32
C ASN A 127 -8.78 20.14 17.94
N VAL A 128 -7.95 19.14 17.61
CA VAL A 128 -7.24 19.03 16.32
C VAL A 128 -7.68 17.83 15.49
N GLU A 129 -7.53 17.93 14.17
CA GLU A 129 -7.69 16.79 13.27
C GLU A 129 -6.44 15.89 13.33
N VAL A 130 -6.61 14.62 13.70
CA VAL A 130 -5.50 13.65 13.82
C VAL A 130 -5.37 12.72 12.61
N ALA A 131 -6.46 12.52 11.85
CA ALA A 131 -6.45 11.91 10.51
C ALA A 131 -7.69 12.34 9.73
N GLY A 132 -7.63 12.47 8.41
CA GLY A 132 -8.83 12.81 7.62
C GLY A 132 -8.70 12.70 6.11
N GLU A 133 -9.83 12.41 5.45
CA GLU A 133 -10.00 12.34 4.00
C GLU A 133 -11.09 13.32 3.55
N THR A 134 -10.95 13.93 2.37
CA THR A 134 -11.99 14.79 1.78
C THR A 134 -12.55 14.13 0.54
N ILE A 135 -13.86 13.87 0.52
CA ILE A 135 -14.53 13.20 -0.60
C ILE A 135 -15.30 14.18 -1.49
N MET A 136 -15.43 13.79 -2.75
CA MET A 136 -16.22 14.47 -3.78
C MET A 136 -17.50 13.68 -4.06
N MET A 137 -18.65 14.35 -4.10
CA MET A 137 -19.89 13.78 -4.66
C MET A 137 -20.22 14.48 -5.98
N GLY A 138 -20.02 13.79 -7.10
CA GLY A 138 -20.47 14.28 -8.41
C GLY A 138 -21.99 14.44 -8.46
N ASP A 139 -22.49 15.47 -9.16
CA ASP A 139 -23.94 15.62 -9.36
C ASP A 139 -24.49 14.42 -10.16
N PRO A 140 -25.52 13.70 -9.65
CA PRO A 140 -26.16 12.58 -10.36
C PRO A 140 -27.01 13.00 -11.57
N GLY A 141 -27.16 14.30 -11.87
CA GLY A 141 -27.96 14.83 -12.96
C GLY A 141 -29.44 14.99 -12.61
N VAL A 142 -29.74 15.45 -11.39
CA VAL A 142 -31.10 15.56 -10.85
C VAL A 142 -31.61 17.00 -10.94
N ASP A 143 -32.46 17.27 -11.93
CA ASP A 143 -33.02 18.61 -12.16
C ASP A 143 -34.12 19.02 -11.15
N SER A 144 -34.39 20.32 -11.06
CA SER A 144 -35.38 20.89 -10.13
C SER A 144 -36.85 20.61 -10.48
N SER A 145 -37.14 19.84 -11.53
CA SER A 145 -38.48 19.32 -11.83
C SER A 145 -38.76 17.98 -11.14
N GLN A 146 -37.71 17.31 -10.64
CA GLN A 146 -37.81 16.13 -9.79
C GLN A 146 -38.12 16.55 -8.34
N THR A 147 -39.39 16.90 -8.08
CA THR A 147 -39.90 17.14 -6.71
C THR A 147 -39.61 15.93 -5.80
N PRO A 148 -39.27 16.18 -4.54
CA PRO A 148 -37.89 15.99 -4.07
C PRO A 148 -37.57 14.56 -3.62
N ASN A 149 -36.34 14.38 -3.14
CA ASN A 149 -35.83 13.17 -2.48
C ASN A 149 -35.54 11.97 -3.42
N VAL A 150 -34.74 12.19 -4.46
CA VAL A 150 -33.94 11.08 -5.04
C VAL A 150 -32.75 10.82 -4.10
N ASP A 151 -32.98 10.04 -3.04
CA ASP A 151 -31.90 9.52 -2.19
C ASP A 151 -31.04 8.54 -3.02
N VAL A 152 -30.05 9.07 -3.76
CA VAL A 152 -29.06 8.26 -4.51
C VAL A 152 -28.07 7.64 -3.53
N VAL A 153 -28.52 6.61 -2.79
CA VAL A 153 -27.68 5.91 -1.82
C VAL A 153 -26.56 5.15 -2.54
N VAL A 154 -25.33 5.62 -2.35
CA VAL A 154 -24.09 4.94 -2.75
C VAL A 154 -23.29 4.65 -1.49
N ASP A 155 -22.98 3.38 -1.25
CA ASP A 155 -22.11 3.00 -0.14
C ASP A 155 -20.69 3.54 -0.40
N ARG A 156 -20.14 4.25 0.58
CA ARG A 156 -18.81 4.84 0.59
C ARG A 156 -17.99 4.27 1.73
N ARG A 157 -16.68 4.30 1.51
CA ARG A 157 -15.66 3.81 2.43
C ARG A 157 -14.48 4.75 2.44
N VAL A 158 -14.04 5.12 3.63
CA VAL A 158 -12.86 5.95 3.91
C VAL A 158 -11.94 5.14 4.83
N TYR A 159 -10.63 5.32 4.70
CA TYR A 159 -9.62 4.68 5.56
C TYR A 159 -8.79 5.74 6.26
N LEU A 160 -9.02 5.94 7.56
CA LEU A 160 -8.22 6.85 8.39
C LEU A 160 -7.27 6.03 9.26
N LYS A 161 -5.98 6.38 9.29
CA LYS A 161 -4.97 5.70 10.11
C LYS A 161 -4.44 6.66 11.16
N LEU A 162 -4.37 6.23 12.40
CA LEU A 162 -3.64 6.90 13.48
C LEU A 162 -2.23 6.31 13.59
N TRP A 163 -1.24 7.16 13.86
CA TRP A 163 0.19 6.85 13.89
C TRP A 163 0.79 7.45 15.19
N GLY A 164 0.10 7.20 16.31
CA GLY A 164 0.08 8.12 17.46
C GLY A 164 1.10 7.88 18.57
N GLU A 165 2.18 7.14 18.38
CA GLU A 165 3.08 6.72 19.48
C GLU A 165 3.73 7.90 20.28
N TYR A 166 3.71 9.12 19.73
CA TYR A 166 4.13 10.36 20.40
C TYR A 166 2.99 11.38 20.64
N LEU A 167 1.73 11.01 20.38
CA LEU A 167 0.55 11.82 20.69
C LEU A 167 0.04 11.52 22.12
N PRO A 168 -0.70 12.44 22.76
CA PRO A 168 -1.26 12.17 24.07
C PRO A 168 -2.41 11.15 24.03
N HIS A 169 -2.65 10.45 25.15
CA HIS A 169 -3.77 9.53 25.31
C HIS A 169 -5.12 10.26 25.45
N HIS A 170 -5.57 10.89 24.36
CA HIS A 170 -6.78 11.69 24.28
C HIS A 170 -7.93 10.94 23.57
N PRO A 171 -9.19 11.04 24.03
CA PRO A 171 -10.33 10.39 23.38
C PRO A 171 -10.62 11.05 22.02
N VAL A 172 -10.88 10.21 21.02
CA VAL A 172 -11.08 10.63 19.62
C VAL A 172 -12.54 10.48 19.18
N ALA A 173 -13.01 11.40 18.35
CA ALA A 173 -14.31 11.34 17.68
C ALA A 173 -14.17 11.15 16.17
N LEU A 174 -15.13 10.44 15.56
CA LEU A 174 -15.40 10.54 14.13
C LEU A 174 -16.17 11.84 13.87
N ARG A 175 -15.60 12.75 13.08
CA ARG A 175 -16.21 14.00 12.61
C ARG A 175 -16.52 13.91 11.11
N LEU A 176 -17.66 14.46 10.73
CA LEU A 176 -18.13 14.64 9.35
C LEU A 176 -18.44 16.11 9.16
N ALA A 177 -17.70 16.82 8.31
CA ALA A 177 -17.78 18.27 8.17
C ALA A 177 -17.91 18.70 6.70
N ASN A 178 -18.61 19.81 6.44
CA ASN A 178 -18.41 20.56 5.21
C ASN A 178 -17.29 21.59 5.42
N ASN A 179 -16.18 21.42 4.71
CA ASN A 179 -15.00 22.30 4.74
C ASN A 179 -14.97 23.32 3.59
N HIS A 180 -16.11 23.58 2.93
CA HIS A 180 -16.19 24.55 1.84
C HIS A 180 -16.22 26.00 2.37
N ASN A 181 -15.04 26.60 2.52
CA ASN A 181 -14.79 27.93 3.10
C ASN A 181 -15.35 29.15 2.30
N ALA A 182 -16.09 28.93 1.23
CA ALA A 182 -16.75 29.97 0.44
C ALA A 182 -18.26 29.70 0.30
N ALA A 183 -19.02 30.72 -0.10
CA ALA A 183 -20.42 30.51 -0.50
C ALA A 183 -20.46 29.69 -1.80
N ASN A 184 -20.74 28.39 -1.71
CA ASN A 184 -21.02 27.57 -2.88
C ASN A 184 -22.35 28.05 -3.53
N PRO A 185 -22.38 28.42 -4.83
CA PRO A 185 -23.63 28.76 -5.53
C PRO A 185 -24.57 27.56 -5.76
N GLU A 186 -24.08 26.33 -5.59
CA GLU A 186 -24.81 25.07 -5.71
C GLU A 186 -25.52 24.80 -4.36
N ASN A 187 -26.84 25.02 -4.25
CA ASN A 187 -27.57 24.66 -3.01
C ASN A 187 -27.91 23.17 -3.04
N ALA A 188 -26.93 22.35 -2.68
CA ALA A 188 -27.07 20.91 -2.51
C ALA A 188 -26.84 20.53 -1.03
N THR A 189 -27.51 19.47 -0.59
CA THR A 189 -27.31 18.85 0.73
C THR A 189 -26.76 17.45 0.55
N ALA A 190 -25.59 17.20 1.13
CA ALA A 190 -25.04 15.87 1.33
C ALA A 190 -25.87 15.12 2.37
N VAL A 191 -26.21 13.86 2.10
CA VAL A 191 -26.89 12.94 3.01
C VAL A 191 -25.91 11.84 3.40
N ILE A 192 -25.90 11.43 4.68
CA ILE A 192 -25.01 10.39 5.21
C ILE A 192 -25.82 9.43 6.10
N ASP A 193 -25.83 8.15 5.75
CA ASP A 193 -26.62 7.08 6.35
C ASP A 193 -25.72 5.92 6.84
N ASN A 194 -26.25 5.05 7.70
CA ASN A 194 -25.69 3.71 7.99
C ASN A 194 -24.17 3.67 8.31
N ILE A 195 -23.70 4.51 9.24
CA ILE A 195 -22.26 4.60 9.54
C ILE A 195 -21.78 3.44 10.43
N GLU A 196 -20.80 2.68 9.95
CA GLU A 196 -20.06 1.68 10.71
C GLU A 196 -18.57 2.01 10.73
N VAL A 197 -17.94 1.94 11.91
CA VAL A 197 -16.47 2.10 12.04
C VAL A 197 -15.85 0.76 12.40
N HIS A 198 -15.08 0.19 11.47
CA HIS A 198 -14.37 -1.07 11.62
C HIS A 198 -12.92 -0.80 12.01
N THR A 199 -12.51 -1.32 13.18
CA THR A 199 -11.16 -1.13 13.71
C THR A 199 -10.25 -2.30 13.31
N TYR A 200 -9.17 -1.95 12.61
CA TYR A 200 -8.13 -2.85 12.10
C TYR A 200 -6.85 -2.61 12.90
N ARG A 201 -6.61 -3.51 13.86
CA ARG A 201 -5.73 -3.29 15.01
C ARG A 201 -4.49 -4.17 14.99
N ARG A 202 -3.37 -3.63 15.51
CA ARG A 202 -2.25 -4.41 16.06
C ARG A 202 -2.75 -5.01 17.38
N MET A 203 -2.76 -6.34 17.46
CA MET A 203 -3.35 -7.12 18.57
C MET A 203 -2.30 -7.76 19.48
N ALA A 204 -1.07 -7.87 18.98
CA ALA A 204 0.13 -8.14 19.75
C ALA A 204 1.34 -7.69 18.91
N HIS A 205 2.37 -7.19 19.58
CA HIS A 205 3.69 -6.95 19.00
C HIS A 205 4.75 -7.35 20.02
N TRP A 206 5.69 -8.20 19.59
CA TRP A 206 6.89 -8.56 20.34
C TRP A 206 8.12 -8.17 19.52
N ASP A 207 8.69 -7.04 19.90
CA ASP A 207 9.95 -6.43 19.46
C ASP A 207 11.18 -7.21 19.97
N PHE A 208 11.11 -7.81 21.16
CA PHE A 208 12.22 -8.46 21.87
C PHE A 208 13.39 -7.52 22.22
N ASP A 209 13.08 -6.26 22.55
CA ASP A 209 13.95 -5.12 22.93
C ASP A 209 14.83 -5.31 24.19
N SER A 210 15.18 -6.55 24.53
CA SER A 210 15.61 -7.11 25.83
C SER A 210 14.49 -7.66 26.73
N ASN A 211 13.21 -7.52 26.36
CA ASN A 211 12.08 -7.99 27.19
C ASN A 211 11.08 -8.94 26.46
N LEU A 212 9.97 -9.32 27.12
CA LEU A 212 8.93 -10.27 26.62
C LEU A 212 7.49 -9.76 26.77
N GLU A 213 7.29 -8.56 27.30
CA GLU A 213 5.98 -7.89 27.34
C GLU A 213 5.54 -7.57 25.89
N ASP A 214 4.30 -7.11 25.70
CA ASP A 214 3.77 -6.79 24.37
C ASP A 214 3.24 -5.35 24.34
N GLU A 215 3.44 -4.65 23.23
CA GLU A 215 3.01 -3.24 23.13
C GLU A 215 1.48 -3.04 23.18
N THR A 216 0.68 -4.09 22.96
CA THR A 216 -0.74 -3.94 22.58
C THR A 216 -1.68 -4.95 23.27
N GLY A 217 -1.82 -4.85 24.60
CA GLY A 217 -3.02 -5.37 25.28
C GLY A 217 -2.81 -6.13 26.58
N GLY A 218 -1.57 -6.29 27.05
CA GLY A 218 -1.28 -7.13 28.23
C GLY A 218 -1.32 -8.61 27.87
N HIS A 219 -0.76 -8.94 26.71
CA HIS A 219 -0.55 -10.29 26.19
C HIS A 219 0.87 -10.78 26.50
N ASP A 220 1.46 -10.33 27.61
CA ASP A 220 2.81 -10.59 28.10
C ASP A 220 3.26 -12.03 27.82
N ALA A 221 4.37 -12.19 27.11
CA ALA A 221 4.94 -13.50 26.85
C ALA A 221 5.78 -13.97 28.04
N SER A 222 5.77 -15.27 28.26
CA SER A 222 6.54 -15.92 29.33
C SER A 222 7.46 -16.99 28.75
N ALA A 223 8.66 -17.13 29.31
CA ALA A 223 9.58 -18.20 28.92
C ALA A 223 8.96 -19.58 29.19
N LEU A 224 9.07 -20.51 28.22
CA LEU A 224 8.41 -21.82 28.33
C LEU A 224 8.89 -22.59 29.58
N PRO A 225 8.02 -23.24 30.37
CA PRO A 225 8.46 -23.72 31.68
C PRO A 225 9.44 -24.91 31.59
N ASN A 226 10.50 -24.87 32.40
CA ASN A 226 11.69 -25.73 32.31
C ASN A 226 12.55 -25.48 31.04
N LYS A 227 12.45 -24.28 30.47
CA LYS A 227 13.23 -23.78 29.34
C LYS A 227 13.69 -22.35 29.63
N SER A 228 14.77 -21.92 28.99
CA SER A 228 15.29 -20.55 29.07
C SER A 228 15.07 -19.83 27.74
N VAL A 229 14.63 -18.58 27.80
CA VAL A 229 14.75 -17.59 26.71
C VAL A 229 16.15 -16.98 26.78
N ASN A 230 16.65 -16.45 25.67
CA ASN A 230 17.89 -15.68 25.60
C ASN A 230 17.80 -14.67 24.45
N TYR A 231 18.55 -13.57 24.54
CA TYR A 231 18.62 -12.52 23.53
C TYR A 231 19.99 -12.49 22.84
N SER A 232 20.07 -11.78 21.72
CA SER A 232 21.31 -11.51 21.00
C SER A 232 21.14 -10.24 20.18
N SER A 233 22.09 -9.32 20.29
CA SER A 233 22.13 -8.15 19.42
C SER A 233 22.36 -8.55 17.96
N GLY A 234 21.89 -7.70 17.05
CA GLY A 234 21.79 -8.02 15.62
C GLY A 234 20.39 -8.43 15.17
N GLY A 235 19.37 -8.02 15.93
CA GLY A 235 17.99 -7.90 15.44
C GLY A 235 17.85 -6.80 14.38
N ILE A 236 16.63 -6.30 14.22
CA ILE A 236 16.29 -5.28 13.23
C ILE A 236 16.11 -3.88 13.84
N GLU A 237 15.79 -3.76 15.14
CA GLU A 237 16.00 -2.50 15.88
C GLU A 237 17.09 -2.60 16.97
N ASP A 238 17.31 -3.74 17.66
CA ASP A 238 18.51 -3.89 18.52
C ASP A 238 18.84 -5.37 18.87
N ASP A 239 18.17 -5.93 19.88
CA ASP A 239 18.21 -7.32 20.34
C ASP A 239 17.17 -8.17 19.60
N CYS A 240 17.34 -9.50 19.59
CA CYS A 240 16.34 -10.42 19.03
C CYS A 240 16.27 -11.74 19.82
N LEU A 241 15.16 -12.47 19.69
CA LEU A 241 14.92 -13.74 20.39
C LEU A 241 15.84 -14.85 19.86
N TYR A 242 16.91 -15.15 20.60
CA TYR A 242 17.91 -16.14 20.23
C TYR A 242 17.49 -17.57 20.60
N LEU A 243 17.13 -18.36 19.58
CA LEU A 243 16.61 -19.71 19.74
C LEU A 243 17.64 -20.75 19.36
N ARG A 244 18.15 -21.46 20.37
CA ARG A 244 19.07 -22.58 20.18
C ARG A 244 18.78 -23.73 21.14
N PRO A 245 17.83 -24.63 20.80
CA PRO A 245 17.40 -25.75 21.64
C PRO A 245 18.52 -26.70 22.05
N SER A 246 19.58 -26.78 21.24
CA SER A 246 20.80 -27.57 21.51
C SER A 246 21.74 -26.93 22.54
N SER A 247 21.56 -25.64 22.84
CA SER A 247 22.29 -24.89 23.88
C SER A 247 21.41 -24.56 25.09
N GLY A 248 20.16 -24.99 25.11
CA GLY A 248 19.22 -24.74 26.20
C GLY A 248 18.36 -23.47 26.03
N TYR A 249 18.42 -22.80 24.89
CA TYR A 249 17.60 -21.62 24.58
C TYR A 249 16.39 -22.00 23.72
N TYR A 250 15.21 -21.55 24.10
CA TYR A 250 13.93 -21.94 23.54
C TYR A 250 12.94 -20.76 23.55
N GLY A 251 11.80 -20.96 22.88
CA GLY A 251 10.76 -19.95 22.71
C GLY A 251 10.01 -19.52 23.98
N CYS A 252 9.05 -18.62 23.77
CA CYS A 252 8.14 -18.07 24.76
C CYS A 252 6.67 -18.38 24.42
N SER A 253 5.77 -18.03 25.33
CA SER A 253 4.31 -18.18 25.16
C SER A 253 3.53 -17.03 25.78
N ALA A 254 2.64 -16.43 24.99
CA ALA A 254 1.62 -15.50 25.47
C ALA A 254 0.40 -16.28 26.02
N VAL A 255 -0.07 -15.88 27.20
CA VAL A 255 -0.95 -16.72 28.04
C VAL A 255 -2.45 -16.50 27.76
N ASN A 256 -2.82 -15.40 27.10
CA ASN A 256 -4.21 -14.99 26.86
C ASN A 256 -4.65 -15.27 25.39
N SER A 257 -4.88 -16.54 25.07
CA SER A 257 -4.94 -17.05 23.68
C SER A 257 -6.26 -16.75 22.95
N GLY A 258 -7.37 -16.64 23.68
CA GLY A 258 -8.69 -16.36 23.12
C GLY A 258 -8.76 -15.10 22.25
N ALA A 259 -7.82 -14.16 22.42
CA ALA A 259 -7.67 -12.95 21.62
C ALA A 259 -7.27 -13.22 20.15
N PHE A 260 -6.65 -14.35 19.81
CA PHE A 260 -6.06 -14.55 18.46
C PHE A 260 -6.97 -15.35 17.49
N ASN A 261 -8.29 -15.32 17.70
CA ASN A 261 -9.28 -16.04 16.88
C ASN A 261 -10.15 -15.08 16.06
N TYR A 262 -9.65 -14.66 14.89
CA TYR A 262 -10.37 -13.78 13.96
C TYR A 262 -10.72 -14.45 12.62
N ASP A 263 -11.76 -13.94 11.96
CA ASP A 263 -12.14 -14.35 10.59
C ASP A 263 -11.10 -13.93 9.55
N ASN A 264 -10.43 -12.81 9.79
CA ASN A 264 -9.37 -12.26 8.96
C ASN A 264 -8.20 -11.97 9.88
N PHE A 265 -6.97 -12.27 9.48
CA PHE A 265 -5.81 -11.92 10.27
C PHE A 265 -4.56 -11.76 9.42
N THR A 266 -3.58 -11.06 9.98
CA THR A 266 -2.22 -10.97 9.45
C THR A 266 -1.23 -11.25 10.57
N LEU A 267 -0.42 -12.28 10.40
CA LEU A 267 0.76 -12.55 11.23
C LEU A 267 2.00 -12.17 10.43
N SER A 268 2.90 -11.40 11.00
CA SER A 268 4.18 -11.03 10.41
C SER A 268 5.31 -11.11 11.45
N GLY A 269 6.53 -10.87 10.99
CA GLY A 269 7.72 -10.83 11.83
C GLY A 269 8.97 -11.19 11.03
N TRP A 270 10.10 -11.07 11.68
CA TRP A 270 11.39 -11.31 11.07
C TRP A 270 12.05 -12.59 11.59
N VAL A 271 12.87 -13.19 10.74
CA VAL A 271 13.55 -14.45 11.05
C VAL A 271 14.91 -14.54 10.36
N TYR A 272 15.93 -14.86 11.15
CA TYR A 272 17.25 -15.23 10.67
C TYR A 272 17.47 -16.72 10.90
N MET A 273 17.45 -17.52 9.82
CA MET A 273 17.92 -18.91 9.88
C MET A 273 19.38 -18.95 9.44
N SER A 274 20.25 -19.30 10.38
CA SER A 274 21.67 -19.53 10.12
C SER A 274 21.92 -20.90 9.49
N SER A 275 23.15 -21.15 9.01
CA SER A 275 23.57 -22.47 8.55
C SER A 275 23.52 -23.59 9.61
N TRP A 276 23.38 -23.26 10.90
CA TRP A 276 23.15 -24.23 11.98
C TRP A 276 21.67 -24.44 12.32
N GLY A 277 20.74 -23.66 11.74
CA GLY A 277 19.28 -23.87 11.82
C GLY A 277 18.70 -24.78 10.73
N MET A 278 19.36 -24.78 9.56
CA MET A 278 18.96 -25.55 8.37
C MET A 278 19.06 -27.07 8.57
N ASN A 279 18.26 -27.84 7.83
CA ASN A 279 18.26 -29.30 7.73
C ASN A 279 17.96 -30.06 9.05
N LEU A 280 17.33 -29.41 10.03
CA LEU A 280 16.98 -30.03 11.33
C LEU A 280 15.57 -30.66 11.37
N GLY A 281 14.87 -30.68 10.25
CA GLY A 281 13.47 -31.11 10.16
C GLY A 281 12.49 -29.98 10.47
N THR A 282 11.22 -30.33 10.65
CA THR A 282 10.14 -29.36 10.91
C THR A 282 10.39 -28.54 12.17
N GLN A 283 10.42 -27.21 12.03
CA GLN A 283 10.66 -26.23 13.09
C GLN A 283 9.58 -25.14 13.07
N SER A 284 9.21 -24.60 14.23
CA SER A 284 8.07 -23.69 14.36
C SER A 284 8.46 -22.28 14.76
N LEU A 285 8.17 -21.31 13.89
CA LEU A 285 8.36 -19.90 14.17
C LEU A 285 7.23 -19.38 15.07
N VAL A 286 5.98 -19.66 14.69
CA VAL A 286 4.79 -19.25 15.45
C VAL A 286 3.72 -20.35 15.39
N SER A 287 3.04 -20.60 16.51
CA SER A 287 2.02 -21.65 16.60
C SER A 287 0.91 -21.30 17.60
N TYR A 288 -0.33 -21.22 17.12
CA TYR A 288 -1.52 -21.09 17.97
C TYR A 288 -2.59 -22.08 17.49
N ARG A 289 -2.70 -23.24 18.16
CA ARG A 289 -3.47 -24.41 17.68
C ARG A 289 -3.74 -25.48 18.74
N ASP A 290 -4.42 -26.55 18.33
CA ASP A 290 -4.59 -27.81 19.07
C ASP A 290 -4.35 -29.02 18.14
N THR A 291 -3.64 -30.05 18.60
CA THR A 291 -3.32 -31.29 17.84
C THR A 291 -4.14 -32.51 18.29
N GLY A 292 -3.61 -33.72 18.09
CA GLY A 292 -4.41 -34.94 18.13
C GLY A 292 -5.50 -34.96 17.05
N SER A 293 -6.71 -35.37 17.43
CA SER A 293 -7.85 -35.49 16.52
C SER A 293 -8.62 -34.17 16.29
N ASN A 294 -8.24 -33.07 16.93
CA ASN A 294 -8.99 -31.81 16.95
C ASN A 294 -8.29 -30.65 16.22
N ALA A 295 -7.68 -30.95 15.05
CA ALA A 295 -6.95 -29.98 14.24
C ALA A 295 -7.70 -28.63 14.11
N SER A 296 -7.14 -27.60 14.73
CA SER A 296 -7.66 -26.23 14.76
C SER A 296 -6.49 -25.24 14.79
N GLY A 297 -6.79 -23.95 14.78
CA GLY A 297 -5.79 -22.87 14.79
C GLY A 297 -4.90 -22.88 13.55
N PHE A 298 -3.71 -22.30 13.70
CA PHE A 298 -2.72 -22.18 12.64
C PHE A 298 -1.29 -22.37 13.17
N THR A 299 -0.36 -22.73 12.28
CA THR A 299 1.09 -22.71 12.58
C THR A 299 1.90 -22.26 11.37
N PHE A 300 2.97 -21.50 11.62
CA PHE A 300 3.98 -21.16 10.64
C PHE A 300 5.29 -21.87 10.91
N TYR A 301 5.68 -22.72 9.97
CA TYR A 301 6.77 -23.67 10.09
C TYR A 301 7.82 -23.47 9.02
N CYS A 302 9.04 -23.89 9.34
CA CYS A 302 10.01 -24.41 8.39
C CYS A 302 9.78 -25.94 8.25
N ASP A 303 9.79 -26.49 7.03
CA ASP A 303 9.59 -27.93 6.77
C ASP A 303 10.91 -28.73 6.73
N ASN A 304 10.81 -30.06 6.52
CA ASN A 304 11.97 -30.95 6.43
C ASN A 304 12.92 -30.69 5.23
N ASN A 305 12.59 -29.75 4.34
CA ASN A 305 13.38 -29.36 3.16
C ASN A 305 13.78 -27.88 3.23
N ASP A 306 13.78 -27.31 4.44
CA ASP A 306 13.98 -25.91 4.76
C ASP A 306 13.05 -24.96 3.97
N LYS A 307 11.74 -25.28 3.88
CA LYS A 307 10.72 -24.43 3.22
C LYS A 307 9.71 -23.82 4.16
N TRP A 308 9.26 -22.61 3.81
CA TRP A 308 8.14 -21.94 4.47
C TRP A 308 6.85 -22.76 4.36
N LEU A 309 6.13 -22.94 5.46
CA LEU A 309 4.98 -23.84 5.55
C LEU A 309 3.89 -23.28 6.48
N PHE A 310 2.77 -22.83 5.91
CA PHE A 310 1.64 -22.24 6.65
C PHE A 310 0.45 -23.22 6.73
N HIS A 311 0.19 -23.71 7.94
CA HIS A 311 -0.90 -24.63 8.24
C HIS A 311 -2.12 -23.92 8.82
N THR A 312 -3.31 -24.39 8.45
CA THR A 312 -4.59 -24.03 9.07
C THR A 312 -5.36 -25.31 9.40
N GLY A 313 -5.85 -25.42 10.64
CA GLY A 313 -6.60 -26.59 11.12
C GLY A 313 -8.06 -26.56 10.69
N SER A 314 -8.67 -27.73 10.59
CA SER A 314 -10.10 -27.93 10.37
C SER A 314 -10.54 -29.28 10.94
N SER A 315 -11.85 -29.51 11.12
CA SER A 315 -12.36 -30.85 11.45
C SER A 315 -12.19 -31.90 10.32
N ALA A 316 -11.55 -31.57 9.20
CA ALA A 316 -11.03 -32.54 8.22
C ALA A 316 -9.51 -32.79 8.31
N GLY A 317 -8.81 -32.17 9.28
CA GLY A 317 -7.35 -32.18 9.41
C GLY A 317 -6.71 -30.84 9.05
N TYR A 318 -5.38 -30.82 9.00
CA TYR A 318 -4.60 -29.64 8.60
C TYR A 318 -4.54 -29.49 7.09
N ASP A 319 -4.76 -28.26 6.63
CA ASP A 319 -4.46 -27.83 5.27
C ASP A 319 -3.11 -27.09 5.23
N SER A 320 -2.28 -27.36 4.22
CA SER A 320 -0.95 -26.74 4.06
C SER A 320 -0.87 -25.77 2.86
N LEU A 321 -0.12 -24.68 3.04
CA LEU A 321 0.41 -23.80 2.00
C LEU A 321 1.95 -23.78 2.13
N THR A 322 2.66 -24.22 1.09
CA THR A 322 4.14 -24.28 1.07
C THR A 322 4.69 -23.18 0.16
N GLY A 323 5.72 -22.48 0.62
CA GLY A 323 6.44 -21.44 -0.12
C GLY A 323 7.78 -21.91 -0.71
N PRO A 324 8.68 -20.96 -1.03
CA PRO A 324 10.06 -21.28 -1.40
C PRO A 324 10.87 -21.81 -0.20
N SER A 325 12.13 -22.16 -0.45
CA SER A 325 13.08 -22.43 0.63
C SER A 325 13.48 -21.15 1.36
N ILE A 326 13.81 -21.29 2.65
CA ILE A 326 14.39 -20.21 3.47
C ILE A 326 15.77 -19.87 2.93
N VAL A 327 16.07 -18.58 2.76
CA VAL A 327 17.43 -18.13 2.41
C VAL A 327 18.22 -18.00 3.72
N SER A 328 19.17 -18.90 3.92
CA SER A 328 19.96 -18.95 5.16
C SER A 328 21.08 -17.91 5.19
N GLY A 329 21.35 -17.35 6.36
CA GLY A 329 22.45 -16.39 6.57
C GLY A 329 22.05 -14.91 6.41
N GLN A 330 20.76 -14.64 6.22
CA GLN A 330 20.17 -13.30 6.14
C GLN A 330 18.87 -13.24 6.95
N TRP A 331 18.45 -12.02 7.30
CA TRP A 331 17.09 -11.77 7.78
C TRP A 331 16.09 -11.96 6.63
N ASN A 332 14.95 -12.57 6.94
CA ASN A 332 13.80 -12.72 6.04
C ASN A 332 12.57 -12.19 6.78
N HIS A 333 11.82 -11.25 6.18
CA HIS A 333 10.52 -10.85 6.72
C HIS A 333 9.47 -11.83 6.22
N PHE A 334 8.68 -12.41 7.11
CA PHE A 334 7.53 -13.22 6.72
C PHE A 334 6.23 -12.45 6.96
N THR A 335 5.23 -12.70 6.11
CA THR A 335 3.86 -12.27 6.39
C THR A 335 2.87 -13.31 5.90
N LEU A 336 1.88 -13.60 6.71
CA LEU A 336 0.83 -14.58 6.46
C LEU A 336 -0.52 -13.92 6.67
N THR A 337 -1.39 -14.00 5.67
CA THR A 337 -2.77 -13.51 5.80
C THR A 337 -3.77 -14.64 5.67
N PHE A 338 -4.81 -14.65 6.49
CA PHE A 338 -6.06 -15.37 6.21
C PHE A 338 -7.21 -14.38 6.01
N GLU A 339 -8.10 -14.68 5.07
CA GLU A 339 -9.25 -13.84 4.68
C GLU A 339 -10.49 -14.73 4.53
N LYS A 340 -11.55 -14.46 5.30
CA LYS A 340 -12.80 -15.22 5.25
C LYS A 340 -13.62 -14.84 4.02
N THR A 341 -13.91 -15.84 3.20
CA THR A 341 -14.79 -15.74 2.02
C THR A 341 -16.14 -16.45 2.22
N GLY A 342 -16.36 -17.08 3.39
CA GLY A 342 -17.61 -17.73 3.77
C GLY A 342 -17.54 -18.43 5.12
N THR A 343 -18.65 -19.04 5.54
CA THR A 343 -18.76 -19.76 6.82
C THR A 343 -19.04 -21.24 6.57
N TYR A 344 -18.26 -22.13 7.19
CA TYR A 344 -18.50 -23.59 7.15
C TYR A 344 -19.31 -24.04 8.36
N SER A 345 -19.02 -23.49 9.54
CA SER A 345 -19.79 -23.70 10.78
C SER A 345 -19.63 -22.50 11.72
N ALA A 346 -20.32 -22.49 12.85
CA ALA A 346 -20.16 -21.46 13.88
C ALA A 346 -18.73 -21.37 14.47
N SER A 347 -17.88 -22.39 14.25
CA SER A 347 -16.47 -22.40 14.67
C SER A 347 -15.49 -22.66 13.52
N GLU A 348 -15.94 -22.58 12.26
CA GLU A 348 -15.08 -22.74 11.08
C GLU A 348 -15.41 -21.75 9.96
N ALA A 349 -14.41 -20.98 9.54
CA ALA A 349 -14.42 -20.17 8.34
C ALA A 349 -14.03 -20.97 7.08
N ILE A 350 -14.52 -20.51 5.92
CA ILE A 350 -13.97 -20.81 4.60
C ILE A 350 -13.27 -19.53 4.13
N GLY A 351 -12.07 -19.63 3.59
CA GLY A 351 -11.30 -18.46 3.19
C GLY A 351 -10.17 -18.71 2.21
N ALA A 352 -9.36 -17.68 2.04
CA ALA A 352 -8.09 -17.72 1.33
C ALA A 352 -6.94 -17.43 2.29
N LYS A 353 -5.88 -18.24 2.22
CA LYS A 353 -4.59 -17.94 2.87
C LYS A 353 -3.53 -17.56 1.87
N ARG A 354 -2.64 -16.65 2.27
CA ARG A 354 -1.54 -16.13 1.47
C ARG A 354 -0.29 -16.06 2.33
N MET A 355 0.86 -16.23 1.68
CA MET A 355 2.18 -16.16 2.26
C MET A 355 3.02 -15.19 1.43
N TYR A 356 3.67 -14.27 2.12
CA TYR A 356 4.56 -13.28 1.57
C TYR A 356 5.92 -13.41 2.27
N ILE A 357 7.00 -13.19 1.53
CA ILE A 357 8.37 -13.13 2.05
C ILE A 357 9.00 -11.86 1.48
N ASN A 358 9.62 -11.05 2.32
CA ASN A 358 10.23 -9.76 1.96
C ASN A 358 9.26 -8.88 1.14
N GLY A 359 8.05 -8.68 1.67
CA GLY A 359 6.95 -7.93 1.04
C GLY A 359 6.23 -8.64 -0.13
N GLN A 360 6.91 -9.56 -0.83
CA GLN A 360 6.44 -10.20 -2.07
C GLN A 360 5.56 -11.42 -1.80
N MET A 361 4.42 -11.56 -2.49
CA MET A 361 3.54 -12.72 -2.33
C MET A 361 4.14 -13.96 -3.01
N VAL A 362 4.63 -14.92 -2.22
CA VAL A 362 5.28 -16.12 -2.73
C VAL A 362 4.35 -17.33 -2.88
N ALA A 363 3.23 -17.36 -2.17
CA ALA A 363 2.24 -18.45 -2.30
C ALA A 363 0.83 -18.01 -1.86
N SER A 364 -0.22 -18.61 -2.45
CA SER A 364 -1.61 -18.42 -2.02
C SER A 364 -2.49 -19.65 -2.27
N LYS A 365 -3.61 -19.75 -1.54
CA LYS A 365 -4.56 -20.87 -1.64
C LYS A 365 -5.95 -20.47 -1.14
N SER A 366 -6.95 -20.63 -2.01
CA SER A 366 -8.37 -20.31 -1.74
C SER A 366 -9.20 -21.56 -1.40
N ASN A 367 -10.42 -21.36 -0.90
CA ASN A 367 -11.34 -22.43 -0.44
C ASN A 367 -10.76 -23.29 0.70
N VAL A 368 -9.89 -22.70 1.51
CA VAL A 368 -9.27 -23.32 2.68
C VAL A 368 -10.20 -23.19 3.88
N ARG A 369 -10.33 -24.25 4.68
CA ARG A 369 -11.02 -24.19 5.97
C ARG A 369 -10.06 -23.77 7.08
N TYR A 370 -10.58 -22.94 7.98
CA TYR A 370 -9.91 -22.51 9.21
C TYR A 370 -10.87 -22.66 10.37
N LYS A 371 -10.54 -23.58 11.29
CA LYS A 371 -11.22 -23.77 12.57
C LYS A 371 -10.49 -22.99 13.64
N TYR A 372 -11.19 -22.12 14.36
CA TYR A 372 -10.62 -21.35 15.47
C TYR A 372 -10.02 -22.27 16.54
N ALA A 373 -8.88 -21.87 17.12
CA ALA A 373 -8.23 -22.62 18.19
C ALA A 373 -9.00 -22.50 19.51
N VAL A 374 -8.73 -23.43 20.45
CA VAL A 374 -9.33 -23.41 21.79
C VAL A 374 -8.75 -22.23 22.59
N PRO A 375 -9.57 -21.35 23.21
CA PRO A 375 -9.10 -20.11 23.86
C PRO A 375 -8.05 -20.26 24.97
N GLU A 376 -7.84 -21.47 25.47
CA GLU A 376 -6.94 -21.79 26.58
C GLU A 376 -5.56 -22.34 26.13
N GLY A 377 -5.35 -22.61 24.84
CA GLY A 377 -4.09 -23.14 24.30
C GLY A 377 -3.10 -22.03 23.91
N PRO A 378 -1.88 -21.94 24.48
CA PRO A 378 -1.03 -20.76 24.34
C PRO A 378 -0.64 -20.41 22.91
N PHE A 379 -0.46 -19.12 22.63
CA PHE A 379 0.21 -18.62 21.43
C PHE A 379 1.71 -18.77 21.64
N LEU A 380 2.35 -19.62 20.84
CA LEU A 380 3.77 -19.96 20.96
C LEU A 380 4.60 -19.20 19.92
N ILE A 381 5.73 -18.64 20.34
CA ILE A 381 6.78 -18.10 19.47
C ILE A 381 8.03 -18.93 19.69
N GLY A 382 8.66 -19.40 18.61
CA GLY A 382 9.83 -20.28 18.66
C GLY A 382 9.55 -21.75 19.05
N ALA A 383 8.28 -22.14 19.17
CA ALA A 383 7.85 -23.51 19.49
C ALA A 383 6.54 -23.86 18.76
N GLY A 384 6.23 -25.15 18.62
CA GLY A 384 5.21 -25.60 17.65
C GLY A 384 4.20 -26.64 18.10
N LYS A 385 4.10 -26.92 19.41
CA LYS A 385 3.19 -27.95 19.94
C LYS A 385 2.73 -27.60 21.38
N PRO A 386 1.61 -26.88 21.53
CA PRO A 386 1.11 -26.45 22.85
C PRO A 386 0.46 -27.57 23.68
N GLU A 387 0.05 -28.70 23.09
CA GLU A 387 -0.88 -29.64 23.73
C GLU A 387 -0.29 -30.48 24.89
N THR A 388 1.02 -30.39 25.08
CA THR A 388 1.73 -30.98 26.23
C THR A 388 2.50 -29.92 27.04
N TYR A 389 2.13 -28.63 26.94
CA TYR A 389 2.69 -27.53 27.74
C TYR A 389 2.76 -27.92 29.24
N PRO A 390 3.92 -27.80 29.91
CA PRO A 390 5.17 -27.12 29.48
C PRO A 390 6.02 -27.78 28.39
N THR A 391 5.86 -29.08 28.15
CA THR A 391 6.67 -29.83 27.17
C THR A 391 6.17 -29.61 25.74
N CYS A 392 6.61 -28.51 25.15
CA CYS A 392 6.47 -28.23 23.72
C CYS A 392 7.52 -29.00 22.87
N ASP A 393 7.20 -29.15 21.58
CA ASP A 393 8.06 -29.73 20.53
C ASP A 393 8.15 -28.78 19.33
N TYR A 394 8.92 -29.15 18.30
CA TYR A 394 9.17 -28.38 17.06
C TYR A 394 9.75 -26.99 17.31
N PHE A 395 10.70 -26.87 18.23
CA PHE A 395 11.37 -25.61 18.51
C PHE A 395 12.12 -25.06 17.29
N PHE A 396 12.12 -23.74 17.13
CA PHE A 396 12.96 -23.07 16.14
C PHE A 396 14.43 -23.08 16.55
N ASN A 397 15.34 -23.05 15.57
CA ASN A 397 16.78 -22.95 15.77
C ASN A 397 17.32 -21.84 14.85
N GLY A 398 17.48 -20.64 15.38
CA GLY A 398 17.78 -19.41 14.65
C GLY A 398 17.47 -18.19 15.52
N TYR A 399 17.10 -17.08 14.90
CA TYR A 399 16.65 -15.87 15.59
C TYR A 399 15.25 -15.50 15.08
N LEU A 400 14.39 -15.04 15.98
CA LEU A 400 13.10 -14.44 15.66
C LEU A 400 13.07 -13.02 16.20
N ASP A 401 12.33 -12.15 15.53
CA ASP A 401 12.31 -10.73 15.84
C ASP A 401 10.98 -10.12 15.41
N ASP A 402 10.58 -9.01 16.05
CA ASP A 402 9.65 -8.05 15.47
C ASP A 402 8.26 -8.64 15.11
N VAL A 403 7.80 -9.61 15.90
CA VAL A 403 6.65 -10.49 15.61
C VAL A 403 5.33 -9.77 15.92
N ARG A 404 4.50 -9.57 14.89
CA ARG A 404 3.24 -8.82 14.98
C ARG A 404 2.04 -9.67 14.59
N TYR A 405 0.93 -9.52 15.31
CA TYR A 405 -0.35 -10.12 14.95
C TYR A 405 -1.46 -9.06 14.86
N HIS A 406 -2.28 -9.14 13.80
CA HIS A 406 -3.32 -8.17 13.49
C HIS A 406 -4.67 -8.85 13.22
N ASN A 407 -5.77 -8.24 13.67
CA ASN A 407 -7.15 -8.76 13.54
C ASN A 407 -7.77 -8.62 12.13
N TRP A 408 -6.96 -8.34 11.12
CA TRP A 408 -7.41 -8.01 9.77
C TRP A 408 -6.45 -8.53 8.71
N ARG A 409 -6.91 -8.66 7.46
CA ARG A 409 -6.09 -9.12 6.34
C ARG A 409 -5.48 -7.93 5.59
N MET A 410 -4.16 -7.76 5.72
CA MET A 410 -3.40 -6.75 4.99
C MET A 410 -3.48 -6.94 3.46
N SER A 411 -3.64 -5.82 2.74
CA SER A 411 -3.54 -5.78 1.28
C SER A 411 -2.09 -6.08 0.83
N ASN A 412 -1.89 -6.44 -0.44
CA ASN A 412 -0.52 -6.68 -0.94
C ASN A 412 0.38 -5.44 -0.76
N ALA A 413 -0.19 -4.24 -0.95
CA ALA A 413 0.50 -2.98 -0.72
C ALA A 413 0.81 -2.77 0.77
N ALA A 414 -0.13 -3.07 1.68
CA ALA A 414 0.09 -2.97 3.13
C ALA A 414 1.15 -3.97 3.65
N VAL A 415 1.29 -5.14 3.04
CA VAL A 415 2.36 -6.10 3.38
C VAL A 415 3.72 -5.62 2.85
N ALA A 416 3.76 -4.96 1.69
CA ALA A 416 4.98 -4.34 1.16
C ALA A 416 5.39 -3.09 1.96
N ASP A 417 4.42 -2.26 2.39
CA ASP A 417 4.56 -1.11 3.29
C ASP A 417 5.05 -1.53 4.69
N LEU A 418 4.54 -2.64 5.24
CA LEU A 418 5.03 -3.21 6.50
C LEU A 418 6.48 -3.72 6.41
N TYR A 419 6.82 -4.38 5.30
CA TYR A 419 8.21 -4.76 5.00
C TYR A 419 9.11 -3.54 4.75
N GLY A 420 8.54 -2.45 4.21
CA GLY A 420 9.21 -1.17 4.05
C GLY A 420 9.56 -0.54 5.39
N ARG A 421 8.59 -0.38 6.29
CA ARG A 421 8.78 0.28 7.60
C ARG A 421 9.78 -0.44 8.49
N SER A 422 9.68 -1.77 8.57
CA SER A 422 10.70 -2.58 9.26
C SER A 422 12.04 -2.67 8.51
N LEU A 423 12.24 -1.85 7.47
CA LEU A 423 13.54 -1.40 6.96
C LEU A 423 13.76 0.12 7.18
N ASP A 424 12.75 1.00 7.09
CA ASP A 424 12.86 2.42 7.52
C ASP A 424 13.46 2.52 8.93
N ASP A 425 12.93 1.74 9.88
CA ASP A 425 13.29 1.80 11.30
C ASP A 425 14.72 1.25 11.53
N ALA A 426 15.09 0.17 10.83
CA ALA A 426 16.43 -0.44 10.84
C ALA A 426 17.51 0.35 10.08
N TYR A 427 17.11 1.24 9.17
CA TYR A 427 17.96 2.09 8.35
C TYR A 427 17.65 3.59 8.57
N ALA A 428 17.22 3.94 9.78
CA ALA A 428 16.86 5.31 10.16
C ALA A 428 18.04 6.31 10.14
N ASP A 429 19.26 5.82 9.92
CA ASP A 429 20.46 6.61 9.62
C ASP A 429 20.98 6.27 8.20
N THR A 430 21.31 7.31 7.41
CA THR A 430 21.97 7.27 6.08
C THR A 430 21.17 6.94 4.80
N CYS A 431 20.07 7.66 4.54
CA CYS A 431 19.61 7.92 3.15
C CYS A 431 20.05 9.33 2.68
N ASP A 432 21.37 9.55 2.59
CA ASP A 432 21.94 10.87 2.28
C ASP A 432 21.66 11.33 0.83
N ASN A 433 21.44 10.41 -0.12
CA ASN A 433 21.23 10.71 -1.54
C ASN A 433 20.70 9.50 -2.34
N ILE A 434 19.84 9.73 -3.35
CA ILE A 434 19.40 8.75 -4.34
C ILE A 434 19.79 9.24 -5.75
N ARG A 435 20.63 8.49 -6.48
CA ARG A 435 21.02 8.80 -7.86
C ARG A 435 20.08 8.15 -8.88
N LEU A 436 19.24 8.99 -9.48
CA LEU A 436 18.37 8.67 -10.60
C LEU A 436 19.10 8.84 -11.93
N MET A 437 18.90 7.95 -12.91
CA MET A 437 19.59 7.98 -14.20
C MET A 437 18.63 7.75 -15.39
N THR A 438 18.93 8.36 -16.53
CA THR A 438 18.29 8.07 -17.82
C THR A 438 19.35 7.81 -18.89
N TYR A 439 19.14 6.79 -19.73
CA TYR A 439 20.07 6.45 -20.81
C TYR A 439 19.39 5.70 -21.97
N ASN A 440 19.32 6.33 -23.15
CA ASN A 440 19.03 5.61 -24.39
C ASN A 440 20.27 4.80 -24.78
N ILE A 441 20.15 3.47 -24.76
CA ILE A 441 21.28 2.55 -24.96
C ILE A 441 21.49 2.16 -26.43
N HIS A 442 20.64 2.64 -27.35
CA HIS A 442 20.68 2.30 -28.78
C HIS A 442 20.85 0.78 -29.00
N TYR A 443 20.00 -0.03 -28.33
CA TYR A 443 20.04 -1.50 -28.30
C TYR A 443 21.44 -2.10 -28.03
N GLY A 444 22.29 -1.40 -27.27
CA GLY A 444 23.65 -1.80 -26.91
C GLY A 444 24.69 -1.60 -28.00
N LYS A 445 24.41 -0.79 -29.04
CA LYS A 445 25.29 -0.59 -30.19
C LYS A 445 25.99 0.77 -30.16
N GLY A 446 27.31 0.74 -30.04
CA GLY A 446 28.16 1.92 -30.02
C GLY A 446 28.20 2.73 -31.32
N THR A 447 28.73 3.96 -31.23
CA THR A 447 28.95 4.85 -32.38
C THR A 447 30.03 4.34 -33.34
N ASP A 448 30.88 3.43 -32.89
CA ASP A 448 31.80 2.63 -33.72
C ASP A 448 31.09 1.48 -34.47
N GLY A 449 29.79 1.30 -34.24
CA GLY A 449 28.96 0.26 -34.84
C GLY A 449 28.99 -1.09 -34.13
N VAL A 450 29.73 -1.22 -33.02
CA VAL A 450 29.92 -2.49 -32.29
C VAL A 450 28.80 -2.70 -31.27
N LEU A 451 28.16 -3.87 -31.31
CA LEU A 451 27.21 -4.31 -30.29
C LEU A 451 27.98 -4.81 -29.05
N SER A 452 27.82 -4.14 -27.90
CA SER A 452 28.58 -4.43 -26.68
C SER A 452 27.83 -3.96 -25.42
N LEU A 453 26.89 -4.77 -24.92
CA LEU A 453 26.15 -4.49 -23.68
C LEU A 453 27.05 -4.31 -22.46
N SER A 454 28.25 -4.90 -22.44
CA SER A 454 29.24 -4.64 -21.40
C SER A 454 29.57 -3.15 -21.28
N ARG A 455 29.75 -2.40 -22.39
CA ARG A 455 29.99 -0.95 -22.34
C ARG A 455 28.85 -0.18 -21.68
N ILE A 456 27.63 -0.71 -21.76
CA ILE A 456 26.44 -0.11 -21.13
C ILE A 456 26.45 -0.43 -19.63
N ALA A 457 26.78 -1.67 -19.24
CA ALA A 457 26.99 -2.04 -17.84
C ALA A 457 28.14 -1.24 -17.20
N ASP A 458 29.32 -1.23 -17.82
CA ASP A 458 30.50 -0.45 -17.42
C ASP A 458 30.12 1.03 -17.13
N VAL A 459 29.31 1.65 -18.01
CA VAL A 459 28.84 3.05 -17.87
C VAL A 459 27.83 3.24 -16.72
N ILE A 460 26.99 2.25 -16.43
CA ILE A 460 26.04 2.31 -15.32
C ILE A 460 26.78 2.07 -13.99
N GLU A 461 27.71 1.11 -13.94
CA GLU A 461 28.56 0.84 -12.76
C GLU A 461 29.44 2.05 -12.41
N ASP A 462 30.17 2.62 -13.39
CA ASP A 462 30.98 3.86 -13.21
C ASP A 462 30.14 5.07 -12.76
N SER A 463 28.82 5.08 -13.02
CA SER A 463 27.93 6.15 -12.57
C SER A 463 27.51 6.02 -11.10
N GLY A 464 27.54 4.81 -10.57
CA GLY A 464 27.03 4.46 -9.25
C GLY A 464 25.50 4.55 -9.09
N ALA A 465 24.74 4.79 -10.17
CA ALA A 465 23.30 5.08 -10.11
C ALA A 465 22.46 3.97 -9.45
N ASP A 466 21.39 4.38 -8.77
CA ASP A 466 20.54 3.51 -7.97
C ASP A 466 19.26 3.08 -8.69
N ILE A 467 18.70 3.97 -9.52
CA ILE A 467 17.48 3.73 -10.30
C ILE A 467 17.70 4.27 -11.71
N ILE A 468 17.58 3.41 -12.73
CA ILE A 468 17.97 3.72 -14.10
C ILE A 468 16.82 3.45 -15.07
N GLY A 469 16.38 4.50 -15.78
CA GLY A 469 15.48 4.40 -16.93
C GLY A 469 16.28 4.21 -18.22
N LEU A 470 16.16 3.02 -18.83
CA LEU A 470 16.80 2.69 -20.11
C LEU A 470 15.80 2.75 -21.27
N GLN A 471 16.19 3.34 -22.39
CA GLN A 471 15.41 3.39 -23.62
C GLN A 471 16.11 2.61 -24.75
N GLU A 472 15.33 2.19 -25.75
CA GLU A 472 15.79 1.39 -26.90
C GLU A 472 16.35 0.00 -26.56
N VAL A 473 15.85 -0.61 -25.49
CA VAL A 473 16.25 -1.95 -25.01
C VAL A 473 15.56 -3.05 -25.85
N ASP A 474 16.31 -4.00 -26.40
CA ASP A 474 15.77 -5.14 -27.16
C ASP A 474 15.55 -6.40 -26.28
N TYR A 475 14.61 -7.25 -26.70
CA TYR A 475 14.32 -8.57 -26.12
C TYR A 475 14.22 -9.63 -27.24
N ASP A 476 15.08 -10.64 -27.28
CA ASP A 476 15.02 -11.74 -28.29
C ASP A 476 14.95 -11.26 -29.76
N HIS A 477 15.90 -10.41 -30.18
CA HIS A 477 15.95 -9.88 -31.55
C HIS A 477 17.27 -10.19 -32.28
N GLU A 478 17.21 -10.41 -33.61
CA GLU A 478 18.40 -10.74 -34.42
C GLU A 478 19.49 -9.66 -34.29
N ARG A 479 19.13 -8.36 -34.31
CA ARG A 479 20.12 -7.26 -34.19
C ARG A 479 20.78 -7.16 -32.82
N SER A 480 20.18 -7.77 -31.79
CA SER A 480 20.71 -7.84 -30.42
C SER A 480 21.30 -9.21 -30.07
N ASN A 481 21.54 -10.08 -31.07
CA ASN A 481 21.96 -11.48 -30.92
C ASN A 481 21.01 -12.31 -30.02
N HIS A 482 19.71 -12.04 -30.08
CA HIS A 482 18.66 -12.71 -29.29
C HIS A 482 18.82 -12.57 -27.76
N VAL A 483 19.52 -11.53 -27.30
CA VAL A 483 19.69 -11.24 -25.87
C VAL A 483 18.45 -10.50 -25.34
N ASP A 484 17.93 -10.95 -24.18
CA ASP A 484 17.11 -10.12 -23.29
C ASP A 484 18.03 -9.10 -22.63
N GLN A 485 18.05 -7.87 -23.15
CA GLN A 485 19.03 -6.87 -22.74
C GLN A 485 18.74 -6.32 -21.34
N ALA A 486 17.46 -6.29 -20.93
CA ALA A 486 17.07 -5.86 -19.60
C ALA A 486 17.53 -6.87 -18.54
N ALA A 487 17.23 -8.16 -18.74
CA ALA A 487 17.68 -9.21 -17.85
C ALA A 487 19.22 -9.35 -17.86
N TRP A 488 19.88 -9.19 -19.00
CA TRP A 488 21.34 -9.27 -19.07
C TRP A 488 22.01 -8.17 -18.24
N LEU A 489 21.58 -6.91 -18.39
CA LEU A 489 22.14 -5.79 -17.63
C LEU A 489 21.87 -5.96 -16.12
N ALA A 490 20.65 -6.32 -15.75
CA ALA A 490 20.26 -6.57 -14.36
C ALA A 490 21.13 -7.62 -13.65
N ASN A 491 21.37 -8.77 -14.31
CA ASN A 491 22.20 -9.85 -13.77
C ASN A 491 23.71 -9.54 -13.71
N ASN A 492 24.20 -8.52 -14.44
CA ASN A 492 25.61 -8.11 -14.37
C ASN A 492 25.83 -6.94 -13.40
N LEU A 493 24.78 -6.18 -13.08
CA LEU A 493 24.81 -5.01 -12.19
C LEU A 493 24.24 -5.29 -10.78
N ASP A 494 23.81 -6.53 -10.52
CA ASP A 494 23.12 -6.98 -9.29
C ASP A 494 21.88 -6.12 -8.94
N MET A 495 21.00 -5.93 -9.93
CA MET A 495 19.83 -5.06 -9.84
C MET A 495 18.50 -5.80 -10.10
N TYR A 496 17.44 -5.33 -9.46
CA TYR A 496 16.06 -5.61 -9.87
C TYR A 496 15.77 -4.97 -11.23
N TYR A 497 14.88 -5.57 -12.02
CA TYR A 497 14.49 -5.00 -13.31
C TYR A 497 13.00 -5.16 -13.66
N ALA A 498 12.55 -4.24 -14.49
CA ALA A 498 11.29 -4.27 -15.21
C ALA A 498 11.53 -4.03 -16.70
N TYR A 499 10.76 -4.69 -17.57
CA TYR A 499 10.80 -4.46 -19.02
C TYR A 499 9.38 -4.24 -19.57
N GLY A 500 9.21 -3.17 -20.35
CA GLY A 500 7.96 -2.76 -20.96
C GLY A 500 8.09 -2.69 -22.48
N LEU A 501 7.43 -3.62 -23.19
CA LEU A 501 7.29 -3.57 -24.64
C LEU A 501 6.65 -2.24 -25.06
N ALA A 502 7.27 -1.54 -26.02
CA ALA A 502 6.80 -0.23 -26.44
C ALA A 502 5.77 -0.28 -27.59
N ASP A 503 5.49 -1.46 -28.16
CA ASP A 503 4.65 -1.66 -29.35
C ASP A 503 3.60 -2.78 -29.14
N ALA A 504 2.47 -2.66 -29.84
CA ALA A 504 1.38 -3.65 -29.85
C ALA A 504 1.51 -4.70 -30.97
N THR A 505 2.30 -4.44 -32.01
CA THR A 505 2.47 -5.33 -33.17
C THR A 505 3.45 -6.49 -32.93
N GLY A 506 4.09 -6.53 -31.76
CA GLY A 506 5.03 -7.57 -31.37
C GLY A 506 6.47 -7.29 -31.79
N THR A 507 6.82 -6.05 -32.13
CA THR A 507 8.24 -5.67 -32.23
C THR A 507 8.87 -5.64 -30.83
N VAL A 508 10.15 -5.98 -30.80
CA VAL A 508 10.86 -6.49 -29.63
C VAL A 508 11.68 -5.44 -28.88
N GLN A 509 11.47 -4.16 -29.17
CA GLN A 509 12.13 -3.03 -28.51
C GLN A 509 11.19 -2.38 -27.49
N GLY A 510 11.75 -1.95 -26.36
CA GLY A 510 11.00 -1.37 -25.25
C GLY A 510 11.83 -0.46 -24.35
N ASN A 511 11.24 -0.15 -23.20
CA ASN A 511 11.87 0.57 -22.10
C ASN A 511 12.19 -0.44 -20.98
N ALA A 512 13.31 -0.27 -20.30
CA ALA A 512 13.61 -1.03 -19.07
C ALA A 512 13.79 -0.07 -17.89
N ILE A 513 13.45 -0.52 -16.68
CA ILE A 513 13.85 0.14 -15.44
C ILE A 513 14.74 -0.84 -14.69
N LEU A 514 15.94 -0.42 -14.33
CA LEU A 514 16.83 -1.14 -13.39
C LEU A 514 16.80 -0.42 -12.05
N SER A 515 16.94 -1.15 -10.95
CA SER A 515 17.02 -0.58 -9.61
C SER A 515 17.82 -1.46 -8.65
N LYS A 516 18.66 -0.85 -7.80
CA LYS A 516 19.22 -1.52 -6.61
C LYS A 516 18.13 -1.90 -5.61
N TYR A 517 17.03 -1.14 -5.59
CA TYR A 517 15.93 -1.26 -4.65
C TYR A 517 14.79 -2.13 -5.20
N PRO A 518 14.01 -2.84 -4.36
CA PRO A 518 12.95 -3.73 -4.81
C PRO A 518 11.86 -3.01 -5.63
N ILE A 519 11.62 -3.51 -6.85
CA ILE A 519 10.48 -3.10 -7.68
C ILE A 519 9.23 -3.85 -7.21
N LEU A 520 8.27 -3.14 -6.61
CA LEU A 520 7.05 -3.69 -6.03
C LEU A 520 5.95 -3.95 -7.06
N SER A 521 5.81 -3.06 -8.05
CA SER A 521 4.83 -3.17 -9.13
C SER A 521 5.29 -2.42 -10.38
N VAL A 522 4.74 -2.78 -11.53
CA VAL A 522 5.06 -2.18 -12.84
C VAL A 522 3.79 -2.00 -13.64
N ASN A 523 3.58 -0.79 -14.15
CA ASN A 523 2.52 -0.46 -15.09
C ASN A 523 3.17 0.03 -16.40
N ASN A 524 2.75 -0.48 -17.55
CA ASN A 524 3.25 -0.07 -18.87
C ASN A 524 2.09 0.28 -19.80
N TRP A 525 2.08 1.51 -20.33
CA TRP A 525 1.07 1.99 -21.28
C TRP A 525 1.72 2.40 -22.58
N GLN A 526 1.23 1.83 -23.68
CA GLN A 526 1.54 2.30 -25.03
C GLN A 526 0.98 3.71 -25.23
N LEU A 527 1.77 4.58 -25.84
CA LEU A 527 1.44 5.97 -26.11
C LEU A 527 0.72 6.09 -27.46
N PRO A 528 -0.21 7.05 -27.61
CA PRO A 528 -1.03 7.13 -28.82
C PRO A 528 -0.21 7.47 -30.07
N LEU A 529 -0.52 6.76 -31.15
CA LEU A 529 -0.04 6.97 -32.52
C LEU A 529 -1.08 7.78 -33.31
N TYR A 530 -0.65 8.57 -34.29
CA TYR A 530 -1.51 9.55 -34.98
C TYR A 530 -1.42 9.52 -36.52
N GLY A 531 -0.65 8.60 -37.09
CA GLY A 531 -0.52 8.40 -38.52
C GLY A 531 0.38 7.21 -38.86
N SER A 532 1.58 7.49 -39.33
CA SER A 532 2.60 6.51 -39.70
C SER A 532 3.90 6.72 -38.91
N GLU A 533 3.79 7.09 -37.64
CA GLU A 533 4.93 7.21 -36.74
C GLU A 533 5.48 5.82 -36.37
N ASP A 534 6.67 5.80 -35.76
CA ASP A 534 7.22 4.61 -35.13
C ASP A 534 6.28 4.13 -33.99
N PRO A 535 5.71 2.90 -34.08
CA PRO A 535 4.73 2.41 -33.12
C PRO A 535 5.34 2.07 -31.74
N ARG A 536 6.68 2.03 -31.64
CA ARG A 536 7.41 1.61 -30.44
C ARG A 536 7.55 2.75 -29.44
N ARG A 537 6.44 3.22 -28.87
CA ARG A 537 6.41 4.32 -27.89
C ARG A 537 5.48 4.02 -26.72
N ALA A 538 6.04 4.00 -25.52
CA ALA A 538 5.35 3.68 -24.27
C ALA A 538 5.91 4.48 -23.10
N VAL A 539 5.12 4.60 -22.03
CA VAL A 539 5.56 5.00 -20.69
C VAL A 539 5.39 3.82 -19.74
N MET A 540 6.44 3.50 -19.00
CA MET A 540 6.44 2.49 -17.94
C MET A 540 6.65 3.19 -16.60
N VAL A 541 5.89 2.83 -15.57
CA VAL A 541 6.06 3.31 -14.20
C VAL A 541 6.32 2.11 -13.31
N ALA A 542 7.46 2.12 -12.62
CA ALA A 542 7.76 1.20 -11.53
C ALA A 542 7.38 1.85 -10.20
N THR A 543 6.80 1.08 -9.28
CA THR A 543 6.75 1.43 -7.85
C THR A 543 7.93 0.77 -7.17
N ILE A 544 8.77 1.55 -6.50
CA ILE A 544 10.07 1.13 -5.97
C ILE A 544 10.11 1.41 -4.47
N LEU A 545 10.65 0.46 -3.70
CA LEU A 545 10.81 0.54 -2.24
C LEU A 545 12.24 0.97 -1.90
N VAL A 546 12.49 2.28 -1.83
CA VAL A 546 13.80 2.86 -1.54
C VAL A 546 13.92 3.09 -0.05
N GLU A 547 14.69 2.24 0.64
CA GLU A 547 14.97 2.36 2.09
C GLU A 547 13.68 2.64 2.88
N GLY A 548 12.73 1.71 2.76
CA GLY A 548 11.40 1.74 3.35
C GLY A 548 10.38 2.67 2.68
N LYS A 549 10.84 3.79 2.13
CA LYS A 549 9.99 4.78 1.43
C LYS A 549 9.57 4.28 0.05
N VAL A 550 8.26 4.32 -0.21
CA VAL A 550 7.72 4.07 -1.56
C VAL A 550 7.90 5.32 -2.42
N ILE A 551 8.47 5.14 -3.62
CA ILE A 551 8.45 6.14 -4.70
C ILE A 551 7.98 5.52 -6.01
N HIS A 552 7.60 6.36 -6.96
CA HIS A 552 7.32 5.95 -8.34
C HIS A 552 8.41 6.46 -9.29
N PHE A 553 8.87 5.60 -10.20
CA PHE A 553 9.84 5.95 -11.23
C PHE A 553 9.27 5.63 -12.61
N GLY A 554 8.96 6.69 -13.36
CA GLY A 554 8.54 6.64 -14.75
C GLY A 554 9.74 6.60 -15.70
N ASN A 555 9.63 5.81 -16.77
CA ASN A 555 10.55 5.79 -17.90
C ASN A 555 9.76 5.83 -19.22
N THR A 556 10.10 6.77 -20.10
CA THR A 556 9.46 6.95 -21.42
C THR A 556 10.46 7.10 -22.57
N HIS A 557 10.01 6.79 -23.78
CA HIS A 557 10.62 7.26 -25.03
C HIS A 557 9.47 7.89 -25.84
N LEU A 558 9.63 9.12 -26.32
CA LEU A 558 8.66 9.85 -27.15
C LEU A 558 9.01 9.80 -28.64
N THR A 559 8.04 10.06 -29.53
CA THR A 559 8.27 9.91 -30.99
C THR A 559 9.35 10.86 -31.50
N GLN A 560 10.42 10.28 -32.07
CA GLN A 560 11.49 10.99 -32.77
C GLN A 560 11.01 11.58 -34.10
N ASN A 561 11.19 12.91 -34.28
CA ASN A 561 11.31 13.70 -35.52
C ASN A 561 11.16 15.20 -35.15
N ARG A 562 11.75 16.11 -35.93
CA ARG A 562 11.78 17.57 -35.69
C ARG A 562 10.76 18.37 -36.51
N GLU A 563 10.10 17.74 -37.50
CA GLU A 563 9.03 18.38 -38.26
C GLU A 563 7.85 18.81 -37.35
N PRO A 564 7.19 19.97 -37.59
CA PRO A 564 6.20 20.53 -36.66
C PRO A 564 5.05 19.59 -36.26
N TYR A 565 4.63 18.71 -37.19
CA TYR A 565 3.62 17.67 -36.93
C TYR A 565 3.99 16.77 -35.74
N TYR A 566 5.26 16.36 -35.64
CA TYR A 566 5.72 15.46 -34.59
C TYR A 566 5.89 16.15 -33.23
N VAL A 567 6.00 17.48 -33.20
CA VAL A 567 5.90 18.27 -31.96
C VAL A 567 4.49 18.14 -31.38
N GLU A 568 3.46 18.14 -32.23
CA GLU A 568 2.08 17.90 -31.78
C GLU A 568 1.83 16.44 -31.40
N VAL A 569 2.41 15.46 -32.09
CA VAL A 569 2.38 14.05 -31.64
C VAL A 569 2.96 13.93 -30.22
N ARG A 570 4.13 14.52 -29.96
CA ARG A 570 4.72 14.55 -28.61
C ARG A 570 3.84 15.31 -27.60
N ASN A 571 3.17 16.40 -28.00
CA ASN A 571 2.16 17.06 -27.14
C ASN A 571 0.99 16.14 -26.75
N PHE A 572 0.55 15.23 -27.63
CA PHE A 572 -0.50 14.25 -27.28
C PHE A 572 0.04 13.10 -26.42
N GLN A 573 1.25 12.61 -26.71
CA GLN A 573 1.90 11.58 -25.88
C GLN A 573 2.12 12.08 -24.45
N VAL A 574 2.63 13.31 -24.27
CA VAL A 574 2.79 13.93 -22.94
C VAL A 574 1.44 14.13 -22.22
N LYS A 575 0.34 14.44 -22.92
CA LYS A 575 -0.99 14.49 -22.30
C LYS A 575 -1.44 13.13 -21.77
N GLU A 576 -1.22 12.05 -22.52
CA GLU A 576 -1.56 10.70 -22.05
C GLU A 576 -0.65 10.28 -20.88
N ILE A 577 0.66 10.61 -20.91
CA ILE A 577 1.56 10.43 -19.77
C ILE A 577 1.01 11.12 -18.53
N LEU A 578 0.79 12.44 -18.56
CA LEU A 578 0.30 13.21 -17.41
C LEU A 578 -1.03 12.66 -16.88
N LYS A 579 -1.93 12.21 -17.77
CA LYS A 579 -3.17 11.52 -17.41
C LYS A 579 -2.94 10.20 -16.67
N ARG A 580 -1.91 9.42 -17.02
CA ARG A 580 -1.53 8.20 -16.29
C ARG A 580 -0.79 8.49 -14.99
N LEU A 581 0.08 9.48 -14.97
CA LEU A 581 0.82 9.82 -13.75
C LEU A 581 -0.07 10.47 -12.68
N ASN A 582 -1.21 11.06 -13.08
CA ASN A 582 -2.30 11.43 -12.16
C ASN A 582 -2.99 10.23 -11.47
N GLU A 583 -2.74 8.99 -11.88
CA GLU A 583 -3.18 7.77 -11.16
C GLU A 583 -2.24 7.45 -9.96
N PHE A 584 -1.15 8.23 -9.75
CA PHE A 584 -0.09 8.00 -8.76
C PHE A 584 0.08 9.21 -7.82
N THR A 585 -0.92 9.45 -6.98
CA THR A 585 -0.96 10.61 -6.05
C THR A 585 -0.28 10.37 -4.70
N GLU A 586 -0.12 9.11 -4.28
CA GLU A 586 0.21 8.77 -2.89
C GLU A 586 1.69 8.97 -2.55
N ALA A 587 2.60 8.60 -3.45
CA ALA A 587 4.04 8.77 -3.28
C ALA A 587 4.63 9.82 -4.27
N PRO A 588 5.85 10.33 -4.02
CA PRO A 588 6.60 11.09 -5.02
C PRO A 588 6.77 10.30 -6.33
N ILE A 589 6.81 11.01 -7.46
CA ILE A 589 7.06 10.43 -8.77
C ILE A 589 8.15 11.18 -9.53
N PHE A 590 9.11 10.43 -10.02
CA PHE A 590 10.15 10.91 -10.94
C PHE A 590 9.83 10.38 -12.34
N LEU A 591 10.18 11.11 -13.39
CA LEU A 591 9.99 10.69 -14.79
C LEU A 591 11.28 10.93 -15.59
N ALA A 592 11.99 9.84 -15.85
CA ALA A 592 13.10 9.76 -16.78
C ALA A 592 12.60 9.47 -18.22
N GLY A 593 13.43 9.76 -19.21
CA GLY A 593 13.16 9.31 -20.57
C GLY A 593 13.93 10.05 -21.66
N ASP A 594 13.89 9.47 -22.86
CA ASP A 594 14.17 10.18 -24.11
C ASP A 594 12.88 10.87 -24.59
N PHE A 595 12.77 12.16 -24.30
CA PHE A 595 11.63 12.99 -24.69
C PHE A 595 11.71 13.49 -26.14
N ASN A 596 12.80 13.22 -26.87
CA ASN A 596 13.05 13.69 -28.24
C ASN A 596 12.79 15.22 -28.40
N SER A 597 13.03 15.98 -27.33
CA SER A 597 12.63 17.38 -27.16
C SER A 597 13.56 18.09 -26.18
N ARG A 598 13.77 19.39 -26.37
CA ARG A 598 14.54 20.26 -25.47
C ARG A 598 13.69 20.82 -24.33
N ARG A 599 14.28 21.22 -23.19
CA ARG A 599 13.58 21.76 -22.01
C ARG A 599 12.76 23.04 -22.30
N SER A 600 13.11 23.72 -23.38
CA SER A 600 12.48 24.95 -23.90
C SER A 600 11.41 24.73 -24.99
N TYR A 601 11.06 23.48 -25.31
CA TYR A 601 10.11 23.15 -26.39
C TYR A 601 8.71 22.75 -25.84
N PRO A 602 7.61 22.97 -26.61
CA PRO A 602 6.24 22.85 -26.10
C PRO A 602 5.83 21.53 -25.42
N PRO A 603 6.34 20.34 -25.80
CA PRO A 603 6.04 19.10 -25.07
C PRO A 603 6.56 19.13 -23.62
N MET A 604 7.73 19.75 -23.38
CA MET A 604 8.30 19.88 -22.03
C MET A 604 7.55 20.93 -21.19
N ASP A 605 7.02 21.98 -21.81
CA ASP A 605 6.16 22.96 -21.12
C ASP A 605 4.87 22.35 -20.56
N ARG A 606 4.41 21.22 -21.11
CA ARG A 606 3.29 20.47 -20.54
C ARG A 606 3.67 19.72 -19.27
N LEU A 607 4.87 19.12 -19.21
CA LEU A 607 5.36 18.43 -18.02
C LEU A 607 5.47 19.38 -16.81
N LYS A 608 5.71 20.67 -17.04
CA LYS A 608 5.80 21.73 -16.01
C LYS A 608 4.52 21.93 -15.15
N HIS A 609 3.42 21.25 -15.50
CA HIS A 609 2.18 21.22 -14.69
C HIS A 609 2.25 20.24 -13.50
N MET A 610 3.11 19.22 -13.57
CA MET A 610 3.30 18.22 -12.50
C MET A 610 4.76 18.11 -12.03
N PHE A 611 5.71 18.53 -12.87
CA PHE A 611 7.14 18.33 -12.67
C PHE A 611 7.95 19.62 -12.82
N ARG A 612 9.19 19.59 -12.31
CA ARG A 612 10.29 20.47 -12.70
C ARG A 612 11.38 19.62 -13.31
N ASP A 613 12.21 20.22 -14.16
CA ASP A 613 13.39 19.53 -14.66
C ASP A 613 14.44 19.47 -13.54
N SER A 614 15.05 18.30 -13.32
CA SER A 614 16.14 18.17 -12.34
C SER A 614 17.32 19.08 -12.68
N TYR A 615 17.58 19.36 -13.96
CA TYR A 615 18.58 20.34 -14.34
C TYR A 615 18.21 21.77 -13.93
N ASP A 616 16.93 22.14 -13.94
CA ASP A 616 16.52 23.48 -13.50
C ASP A 616 16.62 23.59 -11.97
N LEU A 617 16.24 22.54 -11.24
CA LEU A 617 16.35 22.44 -9.77
C LEU A 617 17.79 22.46 -9.27
N ALA A 618 18.70 21.68 -9.89
CA ALA A 618 19.88 21.19 -9.19
C ALA A 618 20.82 22.27 -8.61
N ALA A 619 21.30 22.08 -7.38
CA ALA A 619 22.28 22.97 -6.75
C ALA A 619 23.63 22.99 -7.51
N SER A 620 24.09 21.82 -7.98
CA SER A 620 25.26 21.66 -8.85
C SER A 620 24.87 21.12 -10.23
N LYS A 621 25.53 21.61 -11.29
CA LYS A 621 25.21 21.27 -12.70
C LYS A 621 26.50 20.98 -13.47
N VAL A 622 26.67 19.76 -13.99
CA VAL A 622 27.94 19.29 -14.59
C VAL A 622 27.70 18.68 -15.98
N ASN A 623 28.16 19.37 -17.03
CA ASN A 623 27.87 19.08 -18.44
C ASN A 623 26.36 19.11 -18.75
N ASP A 624 25.94 20.12 -19.51
CA ASP A 624 24.60 20.22 -20.08
C ASP A 624 24.66 20.05 -21.60
N GLN A 625 23.67 19.38 -22.17
CA GLN A 625 23.51 19.26 -23.62
C GLN A 625 22.18 19.88 -24.11
N ASP A 626 21.14 19.98 -23.26
CA ASP A 626 19.74 20.28 -23.64
C ASP A 626 19.35 19.62 -24.99
N TYR A 627 19.40 18.29 -25.05
CA TYR A 627 19.10 17.52 -26.27
C TYR A 627 17.72 16.86 -26.21
N TRP A 628 17.61 15.67 -25.63
CA TRP A 628 16.44 14.79 -25.78
C TRP A 628 16.11 14.05 -24.50
N ASP A 629 17.12 13.50 -23.83
CA ASP A 629 17.01 12.82 -22.54
C ASP A 629 16.91 13.85 -21.41
N HIS A 630 16.01 13.63 -20.44
CA HIS A 630 15.87 14.47 -19.23
C HIS A 630 15.42 13.62 -18.03
N ILE A 631 15.57 14.17 -16.81
CA ILE A 631 15.00 13.59 -15.58
C ILE A 631 14.12 14.65 -14.92
N MET A 632 12.84 14.33 -14.77
CA MET A 632 11.81 15.22 -14.25
C MET A 632 11.43 14.84 -12.81
N VAL A 633 11.37 15.81 -11.90
CA VAL A 633 11.04 15.64 -10.47
C VAL A 633 9.65 16.22 -10.21
N CYS A 634 8.73 15.49 -9.57
CA CYS A 634 7.39 16.05 -9.34
C CYS A 634 7.38 17.18 -8.31
N HIS A 635 6.41 18.10 -8.43
CA HIS A 635 6.28 19.21 -7.48
C HIS A 635 6.13 18.70 -6.04
N LYS A 636 5.37 17.61 -5.83
CA LYS A 636 5.16 16.98 -4.51
C LYS A 636 6.46 16.68 -3.76
N PHE A 637 7.51 16.21 -4.45
CA PHE A 637 8.82 15.94 -3.84
C PHE A 637 9.48 17.23 -3.31
N THR A 638 9.53 18.26 -4.16
CA THR A 638 10.08 19.57 -3.78
C THR A 638 9.21 20.35 -2.78
N GLU A 639 7.93 19.97 -2.65
CA GLU A 639 6.98 20.55 -1.71
C GLU A 639 6.99 19.83 -0.35
N SER A 640 7.42 18.56 -0.29
CA SER A 640 7.70 17.85 0.96
C SER A 640 9.06 18.18 1.59
N GLY A 641 9.94 18.87 0.86
CA GLY A 641 11.24 19.36 1.34
C GLY A 641 12.45 18.86 0.56
N GLY A 642 12.28 17.82 -0.28
CA GLY A 642 13.38 17.17 -0.97
C GLY A 642 14.04 18.02 -2.05
N ASP A 643 15.37 17.94 -2.14
CA ASP A 643 16.21 18.75 -3.02
C ASP A 643 16.89 17.91 -4.12
N VAL A 644 17.57 18.58 -5.05
CA VAL A 644 18.40 17.97 -6.10
C VAL A 644 19.82 18.54 -5.96
N SER A 645 20.74 17.82 -5.35
CA SER A 645 22.08 18.36 -5.08
C SER A 645 22.98 18.41 -6.32
N LEU A 646 22.79 17.50 -7.28
CA LEU A 646 23.55 17.45 -8.53
C LEU A 646 22.69 16.97 -9.72
N ASN A 647 22.82 17.62 -10.87
CA ASN A 647 22.46 17.06 -12.18
C ASN A 647 23.72 17.01 -13.08
N LYS A 648 23.91 15.89 -13.81
CA LYS A 648 25.12 15.67 -14.61
C LYS A 648 24.91 14.83 -15.87
N THR A 649 25.46 15.29 -17.00
CA THR A 649 25.66 14.45 -18.19
C THR A 649 27.02 13.74 -18.12
N ILE A 650 27.04 12.42 -18.28
CA ILE A 650 28.28 11.62 -18.26
C ILE A 650 28.96 11.67 -19.63
N ILE A 651 29.98 12.52 -19.75
CA ILE A 651 30.80 12.65 -20.97
C ILE A 651 32.24 12.23 -20.64
N ASN A 652 32.62 11.03 -21.07
CA ASN A 652 33.97 10.48 -20.96
C ASN A 652 34.32 9.69 -22.24
N SER A 653 35.51 9.10 -22.29
CA SER A 653 35.97 8.33 -23.47
C SER A 653 35.18 7.05 -23.75
N LEU A 654 34.42 6.54 -22.77
CA LEU A 654 33.58 5.36 -22.92
C LEU A 654 32.18 5.76 -23.40
N THR A 655 31.54 6.76 -22.79
CA THR A 655 30.19 7.22 -23.21
C THR A 655 30.19 7.83 -24.62
N GLN A 656 31.32 8.37 -25.09
CA GLN A 656 31.50 8.79 -26.49
C GLN A 656 31.42 7.66 -27.53
N VAL A 657 31.54 6.39 -27.10
CA VAL A 657 31.49 5.21 -27.99
C VAL A 657 30.49 4.12 -27.56
N ALA A 658 29.85 4.24 -26.39
CA ALA A 658 28.92 3.23 -25.86
C ALA A 658 27.51 3.32 -26.47
N SER A 659 27.01 4.54 -26.70
CA SER A 659 25.73 4.84 -27.37
C SER A 659 25.89 6.15 -28.16
N ASP A 660 24.94 6.50 -29.03
CA ASP A 660 24.87 7.83 -29.68
C ASP A 660 24.20 8.90 -28.80
N HIS A 661 23.54 8.48 -27.72
CA HIS A 661 23.13 9.34 -26.60
C HIS A 661 24.17 9.33 -25.46
N TYR A 662 24.19 10.39 -24.64
CA TYR A 662 24.96 10.42 -23.39
C TYR A 662 24.03 10.13 -22.19
N PRO A 663 24.47 9.35 -21.19
CA PRO A 663 23.69 9.18 -19.97
C PRO A 663 23.61 10.48 -19.19
N GLN A 664 22.45 10.72 -18.57
CA GLN A 664 22.26 11.79 -17.59
C GLN A 664 21.83 11.21 -16.26
N PHE A 665 22.27 11.82 -15.16
CA PHE A 665 21.80 11.50 -13.82
C PHE A 665 21.45 12.74 -13.00
N ALA A 666 20.59 12.54 -12.01
CA ALA A 666 20.20 13.51 -11.00
C ALA A 666 20.25 12.86 -9.62
N ASP A 667 20.93 13.54 -8.70
CA ASP A 667 21.11 13.16 -7.31
C ASP A 667 20.03 13.88 -6.50
N VAL A 668 19.13 13.12 -5.87
CA VAL A 668 17.96 13.66 -5.13
C VAL A 668 18.02 13.28 -3.65
N GLU A 669 17.68 14.22 -2.77
CA GLU A 669 17.85 14.12 -1.32
C GLU A 669 16.47 14.26 -0.65
N PRO A 670 15.95 13.25 0.09
CA PRO A 670 14.53 13.19 0.51
C PRO A 670 14.00 14.27 1.47
#